data_AF-A0A316V475-F1
#
_entry.id   AF-A0A316V475-F1
#
_cell.length_a   1.000
_cell.length_b   1.000
_cell.length_c   1.000
_cell.angle_alpha   90.00
_cell.angle_beta   90.00
_cell.angle_gamma   90.00
#
_symmetry.space_group_name_H-M   'P 1'
#
loop_
_entity.id
_entity.type
_entity.pdbx_description
1 polymer ?
#
loop_
_entity_poly.entity_id
_entity_poly.type
_entity_poly.pdbx_seq_one_letter_code
_entity_poly.pdbx_strand_id
1 'polypeptide(L)'
;MSPGKIATNTPAIHPLDPLNAEEIVAATSTVRKYVQEKGIKAVRFLNVLVDEPHKSEVIAAGFFPAGEGAPASSGHAAPPPRQLSVHMADEITGSAYDLTLDASNIDAVTVLSMTKQDAGVQPALTLEELVMSEQAIRKDSRVIEAAKDVGVSVEELFCDGWSIGWDERFPNKRVQQCLCYARYGKDENQYAHPLDFLPIVDNLTGEVLAIDYPAHRVAKDGKLNTKSTAPPTEANFAKPDTRDRIPPPLAKHDYLPDLATRVDSDKPIEMRTDIKPLSVVQPEGVSFKRTGNTLEWGKFKLHVGFHPREGMVLSNIVYKDDEVPGFSKASPKERPLFYRASFVEMVVPYAEPAHPHYRKFAFDIGEYGLGFLANSLALGCDCLGTIEYMDGHFVKHDGSVETVKNAICIHEEDAGTLWKHTDYRPGGRTHNVRNRKLVLSMVCTVANYEYQFNWNFHLDGNIECEIKLTGILNLYQLAQGESTGGFGTEVAPRINAHYHQHLFSVRLDPHIDGQFNSVSEQHIEPSPAPSKSDENWAGNAFTAPTRILKTTGEGVRDAQADIERTWTIVNENVKHYSSGKPVGYKIMCKDMPRLHCHHDGIAAIRAPFAKHHLWTLPYHPKERYPSGMFVPQTFKAPKDSIEEWVGDGKASVQNKDIVTYVTVGTTHIPRPEDFPVMPAETCRFMLKPVNFFRRNPTLDVPSTQDAKSIAANAAGVSVANGNGSCCRS
;
A
#
# COMPACT_ATOMS: atom_id res chain seq x y z
N MET A 1 45.37 -30.56 23.86
CA MET A 1 44.52 -30.42 22.66
C MET A 1 43.53 -29.31 22.96
N SER A 2 43.70 -28.14 22.34
CA SER A 2 42.73 -27.04 22.48
C SER A 2 41.47 -27.37 21.67
N PRO A 3 40.27 -27.17 22.22
CA PRO A 3 39.04 -27.35 21.46
C PRO A 3 38.96 -26.24 20.40
N GLY A 4 38.97 -26.65 19.13
CA GLY A 4 38.84 -25.75 18.00
C GLY A 4 37.51 -25.02 18.05
N LYS A 5 37.56 -23.68 17.95
CA LYS A 5 36.37 -22.86 17.68
C LYS A 5 35.81 -23.28 16.32
N ILE A 6 34.63 -23.89 16.33
CA ILE A 6 33.80 -24.02 15.13
C ILE A 6 33.41 -22.59 14.78
N ALA A 7 33.96 -22.07 13.67
CA ALA A 7 33.50 -20.83 13.09
C ALA A 7 32.04 -21.03 12.67
N THR A 8 31.11 -20.49 13.46
CA THR A 8 29.72 -20.32 13.05
C THR A 8 29.75 -19.32 11.90
N ASN A 9 29.69 -19.82 10.67
CA ASN A 9 29.55 -19.02 9.47
C ASN A 9 28.15 -18.41 9.52
N THR A 10 27.98 -17.28 10.21
CA THR A 10 26.75 -16.49 10.15
C THR A 10 26.53 -16.14 8.68
N PRO A 11 25.37 -16.44 8.09
CA PRO A 11 25.07 -16.05 6.71
C PRO A 11 25.31 -14.55 6.55
N ALA A 12 25.94 -14.13 5.46
CA ALA A 12 26.09 -12.71 5.16
C ALA A 12 24.70 -12.05 5.11
N ILE A 13 24.52 -10.96 5.86
CA ILE A 13 23.30 -10.14 5.87
C ILE A 13 23.04 -9.68 4.43
N HIS A 14 21.82 -9.89 3.93
CA HIS A 14 21.45 -9.39 2.61
C HIS A 14 21.37 -7.85 2.68
N PRO A 15 21.93 -7.07 1.74
CA PRO A 15 21.96 -5.61 1.85
C PRO A 15 20.58 -4.94 1.95
N LEU A 16 19.55 -5.62 1.45
CA LEU A 16 18.15 -5.21 1.52
C LEU A 16 17.36 -5.86 2.66
N ASP A 17 18.01 -6.59 3.58
CA ASP A 17 17.33 -7.09 4.76
C ASP A 17 16.69 -5.92 5.54
N PRO A 18 15.50 -6.11 6.14
CA PRO A 18 14.85 -5.08 6.94
C PRO A 18 15.71 -4.69 8.14
N LEU A 19 15.39 -3.54 8.74
CA LEU A 19 15.98 -3.15 10.01
C LEU A 19 15.73 -4.22 11.07
N ASN A 20 16.77 -4.57 11.81
CA ASN A 20 16.63 -5.36 13.03
C ASN A 20 16.68 -4.48 14.29
N ALA A 21 16.30 -5.05 15.43
CA ALA A 21 16.24 -4.34 16.70
C ALA A 21 17.62 -3.80 17.15
N GLU A 22 18.70 -4.54 16.89
CA GLU A 22 20.07 -4.14 17.28
C GLU A 22 20.52 -2.92 16.47
N GLU A 23 20.24 -2.89 15.15
CA GLU A 23 20.50 -1.76 14.25
C GLU A 23 19.82 -0.48 14.74
N ILE A 24 18.55 -0.56 15.15
CA ILE A 24 17.80 0.59 15.66
C ILE A 24 18.42 1.12 16.97
N VAL A 25 18.74 0.24 17.92
CA VAL A 25 19.34 0.63 19.21
C VAL A 25 20.72 1.27 19.01
N ALA A 26 21.56 0.69 18.15
CA ALA A 26 22.89 1.22 17.85
C ALA A 26 22.78 2.58 17.16
N ALA A 27 21.90 2.72 16.17
CA ALA A 27 21.67 3.97 15.45
C ALA A 27 21.23 5.10 16.40
N THR A 28 20.19 4.88 17.19
CA THR A 28 19.64 5.91 18.09
C THR A 28 20.61 6.28 19.21
N SER A 29 21.37 5.32 19.73
CA SER A 29 22.45 5.56 20.70
C SER A 29 23.57 6.43 20.13
N THR A 30 23.98 6.16 18.89
CA THR A 30 24.99 6.96 18.19
C THR A 30 24.49 8.36 17.88
N VAL A 31 23.27 8.50 17.34
CA VAL A 31 22.66 9.81 17.05
C VAL A 31 22.54 10.64 18.31
N ARG A 32 22.05 10.09 19.42
CA ARG A 32 21.87 10.82 20.68
C ARG A 32 23.17 11.45 21.17
N LYS A 33 24.28 10.71 21.14
CA LYS A 33 25.61 11.22 21.51
C LYS A 33 26.05 12.33 20.55
N TYR A 34 25.94 12.08 19.24
CA TYR A 34 26.36 13.01 18.20
C TYR A 34 25.64 14.37 18.28
N VAL A 35 24.30 14.35 18.43
CA VAL A 35 23.50 15.58 18.41
C VAL A 35 23.60 16.37 19.70
N GLN A 36 23.88 15.70 20.83
CA GLN A 36 24.22 16.35 22.10
C GLN A 36 25.48 17.20 21.97
N GLU A 37 26.52 16.69 21.29
CA GLU A 37 27.75 17.46 21.01
C GLU A 37 27.50 18.66 20.08
N LYS A 38 26.44 18.60 19.26
CA LYS A 38 25.98 19.70 18.40
C LYS A 38 25.02 20.66 19.10
N GLY A 39 24.71 20.45 20.38
CA GLY A 39 23.89 21.34 21.19
C GLY A 39 22.38 21.07 21.15
N ILE A 40 21.93 20.01 20.49
CA ILE A 40 20.52 19.58 20.50
C ILE A 40 20.28 18.77 21.78
N LYS A 41 19.43 19.28 22.67
CA LYS A 41 19.23 18.73 24.03
C LYS A 41 18.00 17.85 24.18
N ALA A 42 16.99 18.04 23.35
CA ALA A 42 15.74 17.28 23.37
C ALA A 42 15.49 16.75 21.96
N VAL A 43 15.55 15.42 21.82
CA VAL A 43 15.46 14.74 20.54
C VAL A 43 14.25 13.83 20.57
N ARG A 44 13.43 13.93 19.54
CA ARG A 44 12.37 12.97 19.23
C ARG A 44 12.76 12.19 17.98
N PHE A 45 12.94 10.89 18.10
CA PHE A 45 13.12 10.02 16.93
C PHE A 45 11.78 9.82 16.23
N LEU A 46 11.77 9.98 14.91
CA LEU A 46 10.55 9.87 14.10
C LEU A 46 10.62 8.71 13.12
N ASN A 47 11.81 8.40 12.60
CA ASN A 47 12.01 7.24 11.75
C ASN A 47 13.46 6.76 11.79
N VAL A 48 13.66 5.46 11.61
CA VAL A 48 14.93 4.87 11.21
C VAL A 48 14.62 4.01 9.99
N LEU A 49 15.31 4.23 8.89
CA LEU A 49 15.11 3.56 7.61
C LEU A 49 16.42 2.93 7.15
N VAL A 50 16.36 1.82 6.40
CA VAL A 50 17.51 1.37 5.62
C VAL A 50 17.70 2.35 4.47
N ASP A 51 18.89 2.95 4.35
CA ASP A 51 19.25 3.67 3.13
C ASP A 51 19.76 2.63 2.12
N GLU A 52 18.84 2.12 1.29
CA GLU A 52 19.16 1.00 0.40
C GLU A 52 20.32 1.39 -0.54
N PRO A 53 21.34 0.53 -0.69
CA PRO A 53 22.49 0.78 -1.54
C PRO A 53 22.10 0.88 -3.02
N HIS A 54 23.01 1.36 -3.86
CA HIS A 54 22.73 1.51 -5.28
C HIS A 54 22.49 0.13 -5.93
N LYS A 55 21.41 -0.01 -6.72
CA LYS A 55 21.03 -1.25 -7.43
C LYS A 55 22.22 -1.97 -8.09
N SER A 56 23.07 -1.22 -8.79
CA SER A 56 24.26 -1.80 -9.47
C SER A 56 25.28 -2.40 -8.51
N GLU A 57 25.45 -1.87 -7.29
CA GLU A 57 26.38 -2.40 -6.28
C GLU A 57 25.86 -3.72 -5.73
N VAL A 58 24.55 -3.80 -5.47
CA VAL A 58 23.89 -5.02 -4.99
C VAL A 58 23.97 -6.14 -6.02
N ILE A 59 23.74 -5.81 -7.30
CA ILE A 59 23.89 -6.76 -8.41
C ILE A 59 25.35 -7.20 -8.54
N ALA A 60 26.31 -6.27 -8.52
CA ALA A 60 27.73 -6.58 -8.63
C ALA A 60 28.25 -7.46 -7.48
N ALA A 61 27.65 -7.35 -6.28
CA ALA A 61 27.96 -8.19 -5.13
C ALA A 61 27.33 -9.60 -5.19
N GLY A 62 26.55 -9.93 -6.23
CA GLY A 62 26.04 -11.28 -6.46
C GLY A 62 24.74 -11.64 -5.73
N PHE A 63 24.04 -10.66 -5.15
CA PHE A 63 22.77 -10.91 -4.47
C PHE A 63 21.61 -11.13 -5.45
N PHE A 64 21.78 -10.73 -6.71
CA PHE A 64 20.78 -10.84 -7.78
C PHE A 64 21.38 -11.57 -8.99
N PRO A 65 20.59 -12.40 -9.70
CA PRO A 65 21.05 -12.95 -10.97
C PRO A 65 21.19 -11.84 -12.00
N ALA A 66 22.32 -11.79 -12.69
CA ALA A 66 22.65 -10.70 -13.62
C ALA A 66 21.80 -10.67 -14.90
N GLY A 67 21.03 -11.73 -15.19
CA GLY A 67 20.21 -11.84 -16.41
C GLY A 67 21.03 -12.01 -17.70
N GLU A 68 20.38 -11.87 -18.86
CA GLU A 68 21.07 -11.84 -20.16
C GLU A 68 21.64 -10.44 -20.46
N GLY A 69 22.84 -10.41 -21.07
CA GLY A 69 23.51 -9.18 -21.49
C GLY A 69 24.40 -8.52 -20.43
N ALA A 70 24.44 -9.05 -19.21
CA ALA A 70 25.42 -8.61 -18.21
C ALA A 70 26.85 -9.06 -18.58
N PRO A 71 27.88 -8.21 -18.38
CA PRO A 71 29.27 -8.64 -18.55
C PRO A 71 29.55 -9.85 -17.67
N ALA A 72 30.16 -10.90 -18.21
CA ALA A 72 30.61 -12.03 -17.40
C ALA A 72 31.69 -11.53 -16.42
N SER A 73 31.33 -11.34 -15.15
CA SER A 73 32.30 -10.97 -14.12
C SER A 73 33.04 -12.23 -13.64
N SER A 74 34.35 -12.11 -13.47
CA SER A 74 35.21 -13.19 -12.95
C SER A 74 35.18 -13.33 -11.42
N GLY A 75 34.17 -12.74 -10.77
CA GLY A 75 33.95 -12.74 -9.32
C GLY A 75 32.85 -11.78 -8.89
N HIS A 76 32.38 -11.91 -7.65
CA HIS A 76 31.46 -10.97 -7.01
C HIS A 76 32.26 -9.84 -6.34
N ALA A 77 31.75 -8.60 -6.43
CA ALA A 77 32.27 -7.47 -5.67
C ALA A 77 32.04 -7.66 -4.16
N ALA A 78 32.71 -6.86 -3.34
CA ALA A 78 32.40 -6.81 -1.91
C ALA A 78 30.94 -6.34 -1.69
N PRO A 79 30.24 -6.84 -0.66
CA PRO A 79 28.93 -6.32 -0.30
C PRO A 79 28.96 -4.80 -0.08
N PRO A 80 27.94 -4.06 -0.54
CA PRO A 80 27.86 -2.62 -0.30
C PRO A 80 27.75 -2.31 1.20
N PRO A 81 28.18 -1.12 1.64
CA PRO A 81 28.05 -0.70 3.04
C PRO A 81 26.59 -0.68 3.46
N ARG A 82 26.33 -1.07 4.72
CA ARG A 82 25.00 -1.03 5.33
C ARG A 82 24.78 0.39 5.88
N GLN A 83 23.89 1.16 5.27
CA GLN A 83 23.60 2.54 5.69
C GLN A 83 22.18 2.68 6.21
N LEU A 84 22.00 3.56 7.19
CA LEU A 84 20.71 3.88 7.80
C LEU A 84 20.45 5.38 7.69
N SER A 85 19.20 5.76 7.42
CA SER A 85 18.70 7.13 7.54
C SER A 85 17.89 7.26 8.84
N VAL A 86 18.19 8.28 9.63
CA VAL A 86 17.51 8.58 10.90
C VAL A 86 16.84 9.94 10.80
N HIS A 87 15.51 9.95 10.88
CA HIS A 87 14.71 11.17 10.95
C HIS A 87 14.42 11.52 12.40
N MET A 88 14.67 12.77 12.78
CA MET A 88 14.40 13.27 14.13
C MET A 88 13.88 14.71 14.12
N ALA A 89 13.24 15.10 15.22
CA ALA A 89 12.91 16.49 15.52
C ALA A 89 13.64 16.95 16.79
N ASP A 90 14.09 18.20 16.77
CA ASP A 90 14.47 18.93 17.98
C ASP A 90 13.19 19.45 18.66
N GLU A 91 12.87 18.91 19.83
CA GLU A 91 11.63 19.25 20.53
C GLU A 91 11.57 20.70 21.02
N ILE A 92 12.72 21.38 21.14
CA ILE A 92 12.78 22.77 21.60
C ILE A 92 12.55 23.72 20.43
N THR A 93 13.19 23.47 19.29
CA THR A 93 13.15 24.40 18.14
C THR A 93 12.13 24.02 17.08
N GLY A 94 11.62 22.78 17.10
CA GLY A 94 10.77 22.21 16.06
C GLY A 94 11.47 21.91 14.74
N SER A 95 12.80 22.03 14.71
CA SER A 95 13.60 21.73 13.52
C SER A 95 13.65 20.23 13.27
N ALA A 96 13.40 19.81 12.04
CA ALA A 96 13.58 18.43 11.60
C ALA A 96 14.97 18.19 11.01
N TYR A 97 15.49 16.98 11.20
CA TYR A 97 16.80 16.56 10.70
C TYR A 97 16.73 15.16 10.08
N ASP A 98 17.55 14.94 9.06
CA ASP A 98 17.85 13.64 8.47
C ASP A 98 19.35 13.35 8.63
N LEU A 99 19.70 12.19 9.16
CA LEU A 99 21.07 11.76 9.38
C LEU A 99 21.34 10.46 8.64
N THR A 100 22.43 10.40 7.89
CA THR A 100 22.94 9.15 7.31
C THR A 100 23.99 8.55 8.22
N LEU A 101 23.86 7.28 8.55
CA LEU A 101 24.79 6.51 9.38
C LEU A 101 25.42 5.38 8.59
N ASP A 102 26.68 5.05 8.89
CA ASP A 102 27.30 3.79 8.52
C ASP A 102 27.07 2.78 9.63
N ALA A 103 26.35 1.71 9.31
CA ALA A 103 26.03 0.59 10.19
C ALA A 103 26.64 -0.74 9.68
N SER A 104 27.67 -0.67 8.82
CA SER A 104 28.39 -1.85 8.31
C SER A 104 29.05 -2.66 9.42
N ASN A 105 29.37 -2.02 10.55
CA ASN A 105 29.73 -2.68 11.81
C ASN A 105 28.81 -2.18 12.93
N ILE A 106 27.94 -3.06 13.42
CA ILE A 106 26.94 -2.73 14.43
C ILE A 106 27.56 -2.27 15.77
N ASP A 107 28.77 -2.74 16.09
CA ASP A 107 29.50 -2.36 17.30
C ASP A 107 30.19 -0.99 17.16
N ALA A 108 30.22 -0.41 15.96
CA ALA A 108 30.96 0.80 15.61
C ALA A 108 30.18 1.70 14.64
N VAL A 109 28.87 1.88 14.87
CA VAL A 109 28.02 2.75 14.05
C VAL A 109 28.50 4.20 14.13
N THR A 110 28.62 4.88 12.97
CA THR A 110 29.08 6.28 12.89
C THR A 110 28.12 7.16 12.08
N VAL A 111 28.04 8.44 12.43
CA VAL A 111 27.27 9.43 11.65
C VAL A 111 28.11 9.93 10.48
N LEU A 112 27.62 9.71 9.26
CA LEU A 112 28.24 10.17 8.02
C LEU A 112 27.84 11.60 7.69
N SER A 113 26.55 11.93 7.85
CA SER A 113 26.02 13.25 7.54
C SER A 113 24.82 13.60 8.43
N MET A 114 24.54 14.89 8.56
CA MET A 114 23.34 15.42 9.22
C MET A 114 22.86 16.64 8.43
N THR A 115 21.62 16.58 7.95
CA THR A 115 20.97 17.64 7.18
C THR A 115 19.78 18.19 7.95
N LYS A 116 19.77 19.50 8.20
CA LYS A 116 18.60 20.21 8.72
C LYS A 116 17.61 20.45 7.58
N GLN A 117 16.35 20.10 7.79
CA GLN A 117 15.30 20.33 6.79
C GLN A 117 14.87 21.79 6.75
N ASP A 118 14.34 22.21 5.60
CA ASP A 118 13.77 23.55 5.41
C ASP A 118 12.62 23.80 6.39
N ALA A 119 12.37 25.06 6.72
CA ALA A 119 11.28 25.44 7.61
C ALA A 119 9.92 24.97 7.04
N GLY A 120 9.13 24.27 7.86
CA GLY A 120 7.83 23.71 7.45
C GLY A 120 7.90 22.32 6.81
N VAL A 121 9.10 21.78 6.55
CA VAL A 121 9.28 20.39 6.11
C VAL A 121 9.33 19.48 7.33
N GLN A 122 8.45 18.49 7.38
CA GLN A 122 8.28 17.62 8.54
C GLN A 122 8.33 16.14 8.14
N PRO A 123 8.99 15.27 8.93
CA PRO A 123 8.90 13.82 8.76
C PRO A 123 7.50 13.31 9.06
N ALA A 124 7.21 12.08 8.59
CA ALA A 124 5.96 11.37 8.88
C ALA A 124 5.59 11.44 10.37
N LEU A 125 4.28 11.50 10.64
CA LEU A 125 3.69 11.42 11.95
C LEU A 125 3.80 9.98 12.48
N THR A 126 4.00 9.84 13.79
CA THR A 126 4.05 8.51 14.42
C THR A 126 2.76 8.21 15.17
N LEU A 127 2.51 6.92 15.45
CA LEU A 127 1.39 6.48 16.29
C LEU A 127 1.37 7.16 17.66
N GLU A 128 2.54 7.35 18.27
CA GLU A 128 2.67 8.05 19.57
C GLU A 128 2.13 9.48 19.48
N GLU A 129 2.36 10.19 18.37
CA GLU A 129 1.83 11.54 18.17
C GLU A 129 0.30 11.55 18.02
N LEU A 130 -0.27 10.55 17.34
CA LEU A 130 -1.73 10.43 17.23
C LEU A 130 -2.37 10.30 18.63
N VAL A 131 -1.80 9.47 19.50
CA VAL A 131 -2.28 9.28 20.88
C VAL A 131 -2.08 10.56 21.71
N MET A 132 -0.95 11.25 21.55
CA MET A 132 -0.66 12.50 22.25
C MET A 132 -1.68 13.59 21.91
N SER A 133 -2.16 13.65 20.67
CA SER A 133 -3.17 14.65 20.26
C SER A 133 -4.51 14.47 20.99
N GLU A 134 -5.00 13.24 21.13
CA GLU A 134 -6.21 12.97 21.91
C GLU A 134 -6.03 13.39 23.38
N GLN A 135 -4.87 13.06 23.96
CA GLN A 135 -4.56 13.44 25.33
C GLN A 135 -4.47 14.97 25.52
N ALA A 136 -4.03 15.71 24.51
CA ALA A 136 -3.93 17.15 24.53
C ALA A 136 -5.33 17.80 24.52
N ILE A 137 -6.21 17.38 23.59
CA ILE A 137 -7.54 17.97 23.47
C ILE A 137 -8.40 17.73 24.72
N ARG A 138 -8.23 16.59 25.40
CA ARG A 138 -8.93 16.26 26.66
C ARG A 138 -8.46 17.09 27.87
N LYS A 139 -7.40 17.89 27.73
CA LYS A 139 -6.88 18.77 28.79
C LYS A 139 -7.12 20.26 28.50
N ASP A 140 -7.49 20.61 27.27
CA ASP A 140 -7.72 22.00 26.89
C ASP A 140 -9.13 22.47 27.27
N SER A 141 -9.22 23.55 28.05
CA SER A 141 -10.50 24.05 28.56
C SER A 141 -11.46 24.52 27.48
N ARG A 142 -10.97 24.98 26.32
CA ARG A 142 -11.82 25.43 25.21
C ARG A 142 -12.45 24.24 24.51
N VAL A 143 -11.69 23.15 24.32
CA VAL A 143 -12.22 21.90 23.76
C VAL A 143 -13.23 21.27 24.70
N ILE A 144 -12.93 21.23 26.00
CA ILE A 144 -13.86 20.70 27.02
C ILE A 144 -15.18 21.47 27.01
N GLU A 145 -15.14 22.81 26.95
CA GLU A 145 -16.38 23.60 26.84
C GLU A 145 -17.08 23.35 25.50
N ALA A 146 -16.34 23.24 24.39
CA ALA A 146 -16.92 22.95 23.08
C ALA A 146 -17.62 21.58 23.01
N ALA A 147 -17.10 20.56 23.72
CA ALA A 147 -17.74 19.25 23.86
C ALA A 147 -18.99 19.35 24.75
N LYS A 148 -18.91 20.06 25.86
CA LYS A 148 -20.03 20.28 26.78
C LYS A 148 -21.19 21.02 26.11
N ASP A 149 -20.91 21.99 25.23
CA ASP A 149 -21.92 22.72 24.46
C ASP A 149 -22.77 21.80 23.55
N VAL A 150 -22.22 20.65 23.15
CA VAL A 150 -22.92 19.62 22.36
C VAL A 150 -23.37 18.43 23.22
N GLY A 151 -23.29 18.55 24.55
CA GLY A 151 -23.77 17.55 25.49
C GLY A 151 -22.85 16.35 25.70
N VAL A 152 -21.54 16.50 25.46
CA VAL A 152 -20.53 15.44 25.56
C VAL A 152 -19.57 15.74 26.72
N SER A 153 -19.32 14.76 27.58
CA SER A 153 -18.32 14.90 28.66
C SER A 153 -16.89 14.71 28.14
N VAL A 154 -15.89 15.13 28.91
CA VAL A 154 -14.48 14.96 28.51
C VAL A 154 -14.07 13.48 28.47
N GLU A 155 -14.69 12.64 29.30
CA GLU A 155 -14.49 11.19 29.33
C GLU A 155 -15.07 10.50 28.09
N GLU A 156 -16.11 11.09 27.49
CA GLU A 156 -16.78 10.61 26.29
C GLU A 156 -16.13 11.16 25.00
N LEU A 157 -15.27 12.17 25.08
CA LEU A 157 -14.64 12.82 23.94
C LEU A 157 -13.44 12.00 23.42
N PHE A 158 -13.49 11.52 22.19
CA PHE A 158 -12.38 10.84 21.50
C PHE A 158 -12.00 11.59 20.22
N CYS A 159 -10.81 11.32 19.67
CA CYS A 159 -10.49 11.81 18.34
C CYS A 159 -9.51 10.95 17.55
N ASP A 160 -9.67 10.98 16.24
CA ASP A 160 -8.63 10.52 15.32
C ASP A 160 -7.72 11.72 14.99
N GLY A 161 -6.45 11.65 15.41
CA GLY A 161 -5.43 12.64 15.08
C GLY A 161 -4.94 12.46 13.65
N TRP A 162 -5.25 13.41 12.77
CA TRP A 162 -4.87 13.38 11.36
C TRP A 162 -3.77 14.40 11.08
N SER A 163 -2.90 14.11 10.10
CA SER A 163 -2.13 15.16 9.44
C SER A 163 -3.07 16.30 9.09
N ILE A 164 -2.66 17.53 9.38
CA ILE A 164 -3.43 18.70 8.95
C ILE A 164 -3.51 18.80 7.42
N GLY A 165 -2.69 18.04 6.70
CA GLY A 165 -2.53 18.09 5.26
C GLY A 165 -1.85 19.40 4.90
N TRP A 166 -2.63 20.47 4.86
CA TRP A 166 -2.15 21.83 4.63
C TRP A 166 -3.04 22.88 5.31
N ASP A 167 -2.41 23.84 5.98
CA ASP A 167 -3.07 25.00 6.57
C ASP A 167 -2.10 26.18 6.71
N GLU A 168 -2.41 27.31 6.07
CA GLU A 168 -1.55 28.50 6.06
C GLU A 168 -1.43 29.19 7.42
N ARG A 169 -2.31 28.88 8.38
CA ARG A 169 -2.34 29.50 9.70
C ARG A 169 -1.19 29.03 10.59
N PHE A 170 -0.63 27.85 10.32
CA PHE A 170 0.40 27.22 11.15
C PHE A 170 1.67 26.88 10.37
N PRO A 171 2.30 27.87 9.70
CA PRO A 171 3.53 27.63 8.99
C PRO A 171 4.62 27.26 9.99
N ASN A 172 5.49 26.31 9.63
CA ASN A 172 6.66 25.90 10.42
C ASN A 172 6.37 25.22 11.78
N LYS A 173 5.10 24.89 12.08
CA LYS A 173 4.75 24.03 13.22
C LYS A 173 4.59 22.58 12.76
N ARG A 174 4.61 21.62 13.69
CA ARG A 174 4.29 20.20 13.44
C ARG A 174 2.88 19.94 13.94
N VAL A 175 1.90 19.83 13.05
CA VAL A 175 0.48 20.04 13.40
C VAL A 175 -0.41 18.88 12.96
N GLN A 176 -1.34 18.53 13.85
CA GLN A 176 -2.46 17.62 13.57
C GLN A 176 -3.81 18.34 13.66
N GLN A 177 -4.78 17.85 12.90
CA GLN A 177 -6.19 18.15 13.09
C GLN A 177 -6.86 16.94 13.74
N CYS A 178 -7.67 17.16 14.77
CA CYS A 178 -8.34 16.10 15.52
C CYS A 178 -9.79 15.98 15.02
N LEU A 179 -10.14 14.85 14.43
CA LEU A 179 -11.52 14.54 14.06
C LEU A 179 -12.22 13.98 15.30
N CYS A 180 -13.09 14.77 15.92
CA CYS A 180 -13.68 14.43 17.22
C CYS A 180 -14.97 13.60 17.11
N TYR A 181 -15.10 12.65 18.02
CA TYR A 181 -16.24 11.76 18.17
C TYR A 181 -16.63 11.64 19.65
N ALA A 182 -17.88 11.30 19.94
CA ALA A 182 -18.29 10.84 21.25
C ALA A 182 -18.26 9.32 21.34
N ARG A 183 -18.02 8.77 22.54
CA ARG A 183 -18.18 7.35 22.84
C ARG A 183 -18.81 7.18 24.22
N TYR A 184 -20.05 6.69 24.26
CA TYR A 184 -20.86 6.59 25.48
C TYR A 184 -20.67 5.27 26.24
N GLY A 185 -20.19 4.23 25.57
CA GLY A 185 -19.79 2.95 26.16
C GLY A 185 -18.34 2.61 25.81
N LYS A 186 -17.63 1.92 26.70
CA LYS A 186 -16.20 1.58 26.51
C LYS A 186 -15.87 1.03 25.12
N ASP A 187 -16.70 0.10 24.64
CA ASP A 187 -16.51 -0.64 23.39
C ASP A 187 -17.52 -0.21 22.30
N GLU A 188 -18.24 0.90 22.51
CA GLU A 188 -19.23 1.46 21.57
C GLU A 188 -18.54 2.09 20.35
N ASN A 189 -19.22 2.04 19.21
CA ASN A 189 -18.73 2.59 17.95
C ASN A 189 -18.72 4.13 17.95
N GLN A 190 -17.57 4.74 18.24
CA GLN A 190 -17.43 6.21 18.27
C GLN A 190 -17.83 6.89 16.95
N TYR A 191 -17.67 6.21 15.81
CA TYR A 191 -17.96 6.78 14.49
C TYR A 191 -19.45 7.00 14.25
N ALA A 192 -20.33 6.44 15.10
CA ALA A 192 -21.75 6.76 15.12
C ALA A 192 -22.07 8.14 15.72
N HIS A 193 -21.10 8.78 16.38
CA HIS A 193 -21.29 10.01 17.13
C HIS A 193 -20.27 11.12 16.77
N PRO A 194 -20.13 11.51 15.49
CA PRO A 194 -19.19 12.58 15.10
C PRO A 194 -19.60 13.93 15.70
N LEU A 195 -18.61 14.71 16.14
CA LEU A 195 -18.82 16.05 16.72
C LEU A 195 -18.70 17.17 15.68
N ASP A 196 -19.20 18.37 16.00
CA ASP A 196 -19.26 19.51 15.07
C ASP A 196 -18.02 20.42 15.10
N PHE A 197 -16.90 19.98 15.66
CA PHE A 197 -15.70 20.79 15.80
C PHE A 197 -14.42 19.96 15.65
N LEU A 198 -13.35 20.60 15.21
CA LEU A 198 -12.04 19.99 14.93
C LEU A 198 -10.93 20.80 15.59
N PRO A 199 -10.39 20.37 16.75
CA PRO A 199 -9.22 20.97 17.36
C PRO A 199 -7.97 20.79 16.50
N ILE A 200 -7.06 21.77 16.55
CA ILE A 200 -5.76 21.75 15.90
C ILE A 200 -4.68 21.71 16.97
N VAL A 201 -3.77 20.75 16.92
CA VAL A 201 -2.77 20.48 17.97
C VAL A 201 -1.35 20.62 17.42
N ASP A 202 -0.49 21.30 18.17
CA ASP A 202 0.96 21.26 17.96
C ASP A 202 1.55 20.01 18.62
N ASN A 203 2.06 19.07 17.82
CA ASN A 203 2.50 17.76 18.30
C ASN A 203 3.76 17.81 19.17
N LEU A 204 4.52 18.90 19.10
CA LEU A 204 5.73 19.04 19.91
C LEU A 204 5.40 19.55 21.31
N THR A 205 4.50 20.53 21.41
CA THR A 205 4.16 21.18 22.68
C THR A 205 2.91 20.59 23.36
N GLY A 206 2.04 19.91 22.61
CA GLY A 206 0.72 19.49 23.08
C GLY A 206 -0.29 20.64 23.21
N GLU A 207 0.02 21.82 22.67
CA GLU A 207 -0.86 22.98 22.71
C GLU A 207 -1.98 22.86 21.65
N VAL A 208 -3.22 23.10 22.05
CA VAL A 208 -4.33 23.31 21.11
C VAL A 208 -4.20 24.71 20.51
N LEU A 209 -3.92 24.81 19.23
CA LEU A 209 -3.69 26.08 18.53
C LEU A 209 -5.00 26.77 18.12
N ALA A 210 -5.99 25.99 17.69
CA ALA A 210 -7.28 26.47 17.23
C ALA A 210 -8.36 25.39 17.36
N ILE A 211 -9.63 25.78 17.25
CA ILE A 211 -10.77 24.88 17.09
C ILE A 211 -11.54 25.36 15.87
N ASP A 212 -11.62 24.52 14.83
CA ASP A 212 -12.39 24.82 13.64
C ASP A 212 -13.82 24.28 13.78
N TYR A 213 -14.78 25.09 13.35
CA TYR A 213 -16.19 24.72 13.32
C TYR A 213 -16.66 24.70 11.86
N PRO A 214 -16.90 23.53 11.26
CA PRO A 214 -17.27 23.42 9.86
C PRO A 214 -18.57 24.16 9.52
N ALA A 215 -18.63 24.72 8.31
CA ALA A 215 -19.87 25.25 7.75
C ALA A 215 -20.85 24.10 7.46
N HIS A 216 -22.15 24.36 7.59
CA HIS A 216 -23.21 23.38 7.31
C HIS A 216 -24.22 23.94 6.31
N ARG A 217 -24.93 23.06 5.61
CA ARG A 217 -25.93 23.43 4.61
C ARG A 217 -27.29 23.68 5.24
N VAL A 218 -27.96 24.75 4.83
CA VAL A 218 -29.30 25.08 5.34
C VAL A 218 -30.35 24.18 4.67
N ALA A 219 -31.21 23.58 5.49
CA ALA A 219 -32.12 22.47 5.19
C ALA A 219 -33.10 22.61 4.00
N LYS A 220 -33.12 23.72 3.24
CA LYS A 220 -34.12 23.96 2.17
C LYS A 220 -33.57 24.43 0.83
N ASP A 221 -32.38 24.99 0.74
CA ASP A 221 -31.80 25.50 -0.52
C ASP A 221 -30.43 24.89 -0.87
N GLY A 222 -29.91 24.00 -0.01
CA GLY A 222 -28.63 23.31 -0.22
C GLY A 222 -27.40 24.22 -0.12
N LYS A 223 -27.57 25.49 0.25
CA LYS A 223 -26.47 26.45 0.39
C LYS A 223 -25.80 26.30 1.73
N LEU A 224 -24.48 26.51 1.74
CA LEU A 224 -23.71 26.65 2.97
C LEU A 224 -24.22 27.88 3.75
N ASN A 225 -24.19 27.78 5.08
CA ASN A 225 -24.43 28.90 5.98
C ASN A 225 -23.33 29.97 5.91
N THR A 226 -22.22 29.70 5.23
CA THR A 226 -21.17 30.65 4.87
C THR A 226 -21.22 31.03 3.39
N LYS A 227 -20.70 32.21 3.06
CA LYS A 227 -20.59 32.68 1.66
C LYS A 227 -19.39 32.10 0.90
N SER A 228 -18.48 31.42 1.60
CA SER A 228 -17.20 30.96 1.07
C SER A 228 -16.80 29.62 1.68
N THR A 229 -16.12 28.81 0.90
CA THR A 229 -15.45 27.57 1.34
C THR A 229 -14.02 27.81 1.81
N ALA A 230 -13.50 29.04 1.66
CA ALA A 230 -12.15 29.40 2.08
C ALA A 230 -12.00 29.35 3.62
N PRO A 231 -10.78 29.10 4.12
CA PRO A 231 -10.49 29.23 5.54
C PRO A 231 -10.76 30.66 6.06
N PRO A 232 -11.04 30.84 7.36
CA PRO A 232 -11.22 32.16 7.96
C PRO A 232 -9.95 33.02 7.86
N THR A 233 -10.09 34.30 7.49
CA THR A 233 -8.98 35.26 7.31
C THR A 233 -8.58 36.01 8.58
N GLU A 234 -9.44 36.05 9.61
CA GLU A 234 -9.13 36.72 10.89
C GLU A 234 -8.62 35.72 11.93
N ALA A 235 -7.43 36.00 12.47
CA ALA A 235 -6.66 35.16 13.40
C ALA A 235 -7.24 35.04 14.83
N ASN A 236 -8.48 35.44 15.08
CA ASN A 236 -9.08 35.28 16.41
C ASN A 236 -9.66 33.88 16.58
N PHE A 237 -8.76 32.88 16.64
CA PHE A 237 -9.03 31.48 17.01
C PHE A 237 -9.57 31.30 18.44
N ALA A 238 -9.78 32.41 19.16
CA ALA A 238 -10.30 32.49 20.51
C ALA A 238 -11.76 32.98 20.60
N LYS A 239 -12.42 33.34 19.48
CA LYS A 239 -13.84 33.70 19.53
C LYS A 239 -14.69 32.43 19.64
N PRO A 240 -15.61 32.33 20.63
CA PRO A 240 -16.57 31.23 20.68
C PRO A 240 -17.41 31.27 19.41
N ASP A 241 -17.62 30.09 18.82
CA ASP A 241 -18.56 29.95 17.72
C ASP A 241 -19.94 30.41 18.19
N THR A 242 -20.56 31.31 17.43
CA THR A 242 -21.87 31.90 17.78
C THR A 242 -23.02 31.20 17.08
N ARG A 243 -22.73 30.18 16.25
CA ARG A 243 -23.78 29.37 15.64
C ARG A 243 -24.42 28.43 16.65
N ASP A 244 -25.64 28.01 16.34
CA ASP A 244 -26.27 26.91 17.06
C ASP A 244 -25.41 25.65 16.91
N ARG A 245 -25.04 25.08 18.06
CA ARG A 245 -24.20 23.88 18.15
C ARG A 245 -25.02 22.64 17.81
N ILE A 246 -24.38 21.66 17.18
CA ILE A 246 -25.05 20.45 16.68
C ILE A 246 -24.66 19.28 17.59
N PRO A 247 -25.57 18.77 18.44
CA PRO A 247 -25.31 17.58 19.25
C PRO A 247 -25.12 16.35 18.35
N PRO A 248 -24.18 15.43 18.70
CA PRO A 248 -23.96 14.20 17.95
C PRO A 248 -25.23 13.34 17.85
N PRO A 249 -25.38 12.53 16.78
CA PRO A 249 -26.39 11.47 16.76
C PRO A 249 -26.20 10.55 17.97
N LEU A 250 -27.29 10.00 18.53
CA LEU A 250 -27.23 9.13 19.73
C LEU A 250 -27.51 7.65 19.41
N ALA A 251 -27.88 7.34 18.17
CA ALA A 251 -28.04 5.95 17.74
C ALA A 251 -26.65 5.29 17.69
N LYS A 252 -26.50 4.12 18.33
CA LYS A 252 -25.19 3.53 18.62
C LYS A 252 -24.48 2.93 17.41
N HIS A 253 -25.25 2.29 16.52
CA HIS A 253 -24.73 1.61 15.34
C HIS A 253 -23.49 0.72 15.63
N ASP A 254 -23.59 -0.11 16.66
CA ASP A 254 -22.53 -1.05 17.04
C ASP A 254 -22.45 -2.25 16.08
N TYR A 255 -21.24 -2.74 15.85
CA TYR A 255 -20.96 -3.93 15.01
C TYR A 255 -20.39 -5.12 15.78
N LEU A 256 -19.99 -4.94 17.04
CA LEU A 256 -19.55 -6.04 17.88
C LEU A 256 -20.74 -6.96 18.22
N PRO A 257 -20.64 -8.29 18.08
CA PRO A 257 -21.79 -9.19 18.22
C PRO A 257 -22.57 -9.07 19.54
N ASP A 258 -21.89 -8.70 20.62
CA ASP A 258 -22.46 -8.51 21.96
C ASP A 258 -23.10 -7.14 22.17
N LEU A 259 -22.83 -6.15 21.30
CA LEU A 259 -23.39 -4.80 21.35
C LEU A 259 -24.38 -4.49 20.23
N ALA A 260 -24.23 -5.15 19.07
CA ALA A 260 -25.01 -4.87 17.88
C ALA A 260 -26.51 -5.17 18.08
N THR A 261 -27.35 -4.22 17.70
CA THR A 261 -28.82 -4.28 17.81
C THR A 261 -29.50 -4.09 16.46
N ARG A 262 -30.80 -4.40 16.38
CA ARG A 262 -31.60 -4.12 15.17
C ARG A 262 -31.87 -2.61 15.07
N VAL A 263 -31.86 -2.05 13.85
CA VAL A 263 -31.99 -0.60 13.61
C VAL A 263 -33.21 0.04 14.31
N ASP A 264 -34.35 -0.65 14.33
CA ASP A 264 -35.60 -0.12 14.92
C ASP A 264 -35.93 -0.72 16.30
N SER A 265 -34.98 -1.36 16.99
CA SER A 265 -35.21 -1.89 18.33
C SER A 265 -33.92 -2.21 19.10
N ASP A 266 -33.92 -2.04 20.42
CA ASP A 266 -32.80 -2.45 21.30
C ASP A 266 -32.60 -3.98 21.42
N LYS A 267 -33.23 -4.77 20.55
CA LYS A 267 -33.02 -6.22 20.51
C LYS A 267 -31.66 -6.51 19.89
N PRO A 268 -30.82 -7.36 20.52
CA PRO A 268 -29.56 -7.82 19.95
C PRO A 268 -29.76 -8.47 18.57
N ILE A 269 -28.72 -8.41 17.73
CA ILE A 269 -28.68 -9.20 16.51
C ILE A 269 -28.61 -10.70 16.84
N GLU A 270 -29.31 -11.51 16.06
CA GLU A 270 -29.20 -12.97 16.16
C GLU A 270 -28.12 -13.44 15.19
N MET A 271 -27.08 -14.08 15.72
CA MET A 271 -25.99 -14.61 14.90
C MET A 271 -26.47 -15.77 14.03
N ARG A 272 -26.00 -15.80 12.79
CA ARG A 272 -26.31 -16.87 11.83
C ARG A 272 -25.77 -18.21 12.30
N THR A 273 -26.59 -19.25 12.27
CA THR A 273 -26.23 -20.62 12.67
C THR A 273 -26.13 -21.60 11.49
N ASP A 274 -26.32 -21.12 10.27
CA ASP A 274 -26.34 -21.92 9.03
C ASP A 274 -24.96 -22.01 8.35
N ILE A 275 -23.99 -21.19 8.76
CA ILE A 275 -22.61 -21.21 8.25
C ILE A 275 -21.83 -22.35 8.93
N LYS A 276 -21.38 -23.31 8.13
CA LYS A 276 -20.61 -24.48 8.60
C LYS A 276 -19.11 -24.19 8.60
N PRO A 277 -18.32 -24.79 9.51
CA PRO A 277 -16.86 -24.63 9.52
C PRO A 277 -16.21 -25.04 8.19
N LEU A 278 -15.21 -24.27 7.77
CA LEU A 278 -14.33 -24.57 6.64
C LEU A 278 -12.88 -24.64 7.15
N SER A 279 -12.29 -25.83 7.13
CA SER A 279 -10.91 -26.04 7.58
C SER A 279 -9.96 -26.24 6.41
N VAL A 280 -8.90 -25.43 6.34
CA VAL A 280 -7.81 -25.56 5.37
C VAL A 280 -6.63 -26.23 6.06
N VAL A 281 -6.24 -27.42 5.60
CA VAL A 281 -5.23 -28.25 6.27
C VAL A 281 -4.20 -28.76 5.27
N GLN A 282 -2.90 -28.55 5.57
CA GLN A 282 -1.78 -29.10 4.82
C GLN A 282 -1.09 -30.21 5.62
N PRO A 283 -1.49 -31.49 5.46
CA PRO A 283 -1.03 -32.59 6.32
C PRO A 283 0.47 -32.90 6.18
N GLU A 284 1.09 -32.49 5.08
CA GLU A 284 2.52 -32.70 4.80
C GLU A 284 3.34 -31.40 4.96
N GLY A 285 2.75 -30.35 5.52
CA GLY A 285 3.34 -29.02 5.60
C GLY A 285 3.17 -28.21 4.31
N VAL A 286 3.85 -27.07 4.27
CA VAL A 286 3.79 -26.10 3.16
C VAL A 286 4.77 -26.47 2.03
N SER A 287 4.48 -26.02 0.82
CA SER A 287 5.31 -26.24 -0.38
C SER A 287 6.35 -25.14 -0.60
N PHE A 288 6.27 -24.04 0.16
CA PHE A 288 7.29 -22.98 0.14
C PHE A 288 8.39 -23.26 1.15
N LYS A 289 9.56 -22.67 0.91
CA LYS A 289 10.70 -22.69 1.84
C LYS A 289 11.17 -21.26 2.06
N ARG A 290 11.29 -20.85 3.33
CA ARG A 290 11.92 -19.59 3.71
C ARG A 290 13.27 -19.83 4.38
N THR A 291 14.30 -19.08 3.97
CA THR A 291 15.63 -19.06 4.59
C THR A 291 16.01 -17.60 4.83
N GLY A 292 16.02 -17.15 6.09
CA GLY A 292 16.08 -15.73 6.41
C GLY A 292 14.90 -15.01 5.75
N ASN A 293 15.17 -13.97 4.97
CA ASN A 293 14.14 -13.23 4.22
C ASN A 293 13.94 -13.74 2.78
N THR A 294 14.65 -14.78 2.35
CA THR A 294 14.47 -15.38 1.02
C THR A 294 13.38 -16.45 1.06
N LEU A 295 12.41 -16.34 0.16
CA LEU A 295 11.29 -17.27 -0.02
C LEU A 295 11.41 -17.96 -1.39
N GLU A 296 11.14 -19.26 -1.43
CA GLU A 296 11.12 -20.07 -2.65
C GLU A 296 9.81 -20.86 -2.72
N TRP A 297 9.09 -20.78 -3.85
CA TRP A 297 7.82 -21.47 -4.05
C TRP A 297 7.46 -21.55 -5.54
N GLY A 298 6.98 -22.70 -6.03
CA GLY A 298 6.38 -22.77 -7.37
C GLY A 298 7.27 -22.25 -8.51
N LYS A 299 8.59 -22.49 -8.44
CA LYS A 299 9.65 -21.94 -9.30
C LYS A 299 9.98 -20.45 -9.07
N PHE A 300 9.22 -19.70 -8.27
CA PHE A 300 9.63 -18.39 -7.80
C PHE A 300 10.70 -18.46 -6.71
N LYS A 301 11.53 -17.43 -6.69
CA LYS A 301 12.44 -17.05 -5.62
C LYS A 301 12.32 -15.55 -5.43
N LEU A 302 12.22 -15.09 -4.20
CA LEU A 302 12.09 -13.66 -3.85
C LEU A 302 12.63 -13.38 -2.47
N HIS A 303 13.00 -12.13 -2.21
CA HIS A 303 13.33 -11.58 -0.90
C HIS A 303 12.13 -10.77 -0.38
N VAL A 304 11.74 -11.00 0.87
CA VAL A 304 10.62 -10.33 1.54
C VAL A 304 11.18 -9.40 2.62
N GLY A 305 10.99 -8.10 2.45
CA GLY A 305 11.39 -7.05 3.38
C GLY A 305 10.22 -6.41 4.10
N PHE A 306 10.56 -5.69 5.17
CA PHE A 306 9.66 -4.83 5.93
C PHE A 306 10.30 -3.44 6.04
N HIS A 307 9.54 -2.40 5.75
CA HIS A 307 9.98 -1.02 5.72
C HIS A 307 9.00 -0.16 6.54
N PRO A 308 9.47 0.70 7.47
CA PRO A 308 8.56 1.47 8.32
C PRO A 308 7.58 2.37 7.57
N ARG A 309 8.00 2.96 6.43
CA ARG A 309 7.12 3.72 5.52
C ARG A 309 6.27 2.86 4.58
N GLU A 310 6.89 2.05 3.72
CA GLU A 310 6.21 1.29 2.65
C GLU A 310 5.50 0.02 3.14
N GLY A 311 5.79 -0.45 4.35
CA GLY A 311 5.35 -1.74 4.84
C GLY A 311 6.11 -2.88 4.16
N MET A 312 5.40 -3.84 3.57
CA MET A 312 6.00 -4.97 2.87
C MET A 312 6.67 -4.55 1.55
N VAL A 313 7.95 -4.89 1.39
CA VAL A 313 8.73 -4.62 0.18
C VAL A 313 9.25 -5.93 -0.38
N LEU A 314 8.96 -6.23 -1.65
CA LEU A 314 9.47 -7.43 -2.32
C LEU A 314 10.68 -7.07 -3.17
N SER A 315 11.73 -7.87 -3.09
CA SER A 315 12.95 -7.70 -3.89
C SER A 315 13.40 -9.02 -4.49
N ASN A 316 14.31 -8.97 -5.47
CA ASN A 316 14.95 -10.15 -6.07
C ASN A 316 13.93 -11.19 -6.58
N ILE A 317 12.88 -10.73 -7.26
CA ILE A 317 11.83 -11.60 -7.78
C ILE A 317 12.35 -12.28 -9.04
N VAL A 318 12.48 -13.60 -8.96
CA VAL A 318 13.13 -14.45 -9.97
C VAL A 318 12.25 -15.66 -10.24
N TYR A 319 12.24 -16.13 -11.49
CA TYR A 319 11.64 -17.40 -11.89
C TYR A 319 12.71 -18.41 -12.32
N LYS A 320 12.63 -19.63 -11.79
CA LYS A 320 13.52 -20.76 -12.12
C LYS A 320 12.98 -21.52 -13.32
N ASP A 321 13.48 -21.21 -14.51
CA ASP A 321 13.01 -21.80 -15.77
C ASP A 321 13.94 -22.93 -16.24
N ASP A 322 13.40 -24.13 -16.26
CA ASP A 322 14.07 -25.36 -16.68
C ASP A 322 13.94 -25.68 -18.18
N GLU A 323 13.18 -24.87 -18.93
CA GLU A 323 12.98 -25.05 -20.38
C GLU A 323 13.85 -24.14 -21.24
N VAL A 324 14.71 -23.32 -20.63
CA VAL A 324 15.71 -22.56 -21.37
C VAL A 324 16.76 -23.51 -21.94
N PRO A 325 17.14 -23.40 -23.24
CA PRO A 325 18.14 -24.28 -23.83
C PRO A 325 19.45 -24.29 -23.03
N GLY A 326 19.95 -25.48 -22.72
CA GLY A 326 21.16 -25.67 -21.90
C GLY A 326 20.90 -25.79 -20.39
N PHE A 327 19.67 -25.56 -19.93
CA PHE A 327 19.27 -25.70 -18.52
C PHE A 327 18.40 -26.95 -18.32
N SER A 328 18.18 -27.34 -17.06
CA SER A 328 17.40 -28.54 -16.70
C SER A 328 16.72 -28.38 -15.34
N LYS A 329 15.88 -29.34 -14.95
CA LYS A 329 15.29 -29.36 -13.60
C LYS A 329 16.33 -29.35 -12.47
N ALA A 330 17.46 -30.02 -12.67
CA ALA A 330 18.54 -30.06 -11.68
C ALA A 330 19.35 -28.75 -11.62
N SER A 331 19.30 -27.95 -12.68
CA SER A 331 20.00 -26.66 -12.79
C SER A 331 19.19 -25.74 -13.70
N PRO A 332 18.09 -25.15 -13.17
CA PRO A 332 17.24 -24.26 -13.94
C PRO A 332 17.93 -22.92 -14.14
N LYS A 333 17.55 -22.17 -15.18
CA LYS A 333 17.99 -20.78 -15.33
C LYS A 333 17.21 -19.92 -14.35
N GLU A 334 17.93 -19.19 -13.49
CA GLU A 334 17.33 -18.08 -12.74
C GLU A 334 17.10 -16.90 -13.69
N ARG A 335 15.84 -16.63 -14.00
CA ARG A 335 15.42 -15.55 -14.88
C ARG A 335 14.83 -14.41 -14.04
N PRO A 336 15.50 -13.25 -13.94
CA PRO A 336 15.00 -12.15 -13.13
C PRO A 336 13.71 -11.57 -13.71
N LEU A 337 12.83 -11.12 -12.83
CA LEU A 337 11.56 -10.47 -13.17
C LEU A 337 11.57 -9.02 -12.69
N PHE A 338 11.74 -8.82 -11.38
CA PHE A 338 11.72 -7.50 -10.76
C PHE A 338 12.84 -7.42 -9.71
N TYR A 339 13.57 -6.31 -9.74
CA TYR A 339 14.55 -5.98 -8.71
C TYR A 339 13.85 -5.65 -7.40
N ARG A 340 12.79 -4.83 -7.47
CA ARG A 340 12.02 -4.34 -6.31
C ARG A 340 10.56 -4.05 -6.70
N ALA A 341 9.62 -4.34 -5.80
CA ALA A 341 8.20 -4.01 -5.93
C ALA A 341 7.59 -3.66 -4.56
N SER A 342 6.87 -2.53 -4.48
CA SER A 342 6.22 -2.06 -3.24
C SER A 342 5.19 -0.95 -3.49
N PHE A 343 4.43 -0.63 -2.46
CA PHE A 343 3.60 0.58 -2.42
C PHE A 343 4.42 1.73 -1.85
N VAL A 344 4.53 2.83 -2.61
CA VAL A 344 5.43 3.95 -2.26
C VAL A 344 4.70 5.24 -1.94
N GLU A 345 3.42 5.34 -2.30
CA GLU A 345 2.55 6.41 -1.83
C GLU A 345 1.08 6.01 -1.90
N MET A 346 0.22 6.69 -1.15
CA MET A 346 -1.21 6.74 -1.45
C MET A 346 -1.76 8.13 -1.16
N VAL A 347 -2.94 8.44 -1.70
CA VAL A 347 -3.68 9.66 -1.34
C VAL A 347 -5.18 9.36 -1.27
N VAL A 348 -5.84 9.87 -0.23
CA VAL A 348 -7.28 9.66 0.02
C VAL A 348 -8.06 10.99 0.00
N PRO A 349 -8.22 11.64 -1.17
CA PRO A 349 -8.85 12.96 -1.24
C PRO A 349 -10.36 12.88 -1.07
N TYR A 350 -10.91 13.69 -0.15
CA TYR A 350 -12.34 13.84 0.08
C TYR A 350 -12.94 14.99 -0.75
N ALA A 351 -14.22 14.86 -1.08
CA ALA A 351 -14.90 15.75 -2.03
C ALA A 351 -15.62 16.96 -1.40
N GLU A 352 -15.87 16.98 -0.08
CA GLU A 352 -16.58 18.11 0.56
C GLU A 352 -15.71 19.38 0.55
N PRO A 353 -16.10 20.42 -0.21
CA PRO A 353 -15.26 21.60 -0.38
C PRO A 353 -15.26 22.55 0.81
N ALA A 354 -16.26 22.51 1.69
CA ALA A 354 -16.38 23.44 2.81
C ALA A 354 -15.17 23.34 3.75
N HIS A 355 -14.68 24.48 4.24
CA HIS A 355 -13.69 24.50 5.31
C HIS A 355 -14.28 23.83 6.57
N PRO A 356 -13.50 22.97 7.26
CA PRO A 356 -12.13 22.54 6.98
C PRO A 356 -11.98 21.24 6.18
N HIS A 357 -13.05 20.64 5.68
CA HIS A 357 -13.05 19.30 5.09
C HIS A 357 -12.16 19.13 3.86
N TYR A 358 -11.86 20.22 3.14
CA TYR A 358 -10.88 20.20 2.06
C TYR A 358 -9.49 19.75 2.52
N ARG A 359 -9.18 19.76 3.83
CA ARG A 359 -7.92 19.24 4.42
C ARG A 359 -7.87 17.72 4.51
N LYS A 360 -8.98 17.02 4.27
CA LYS A 360 -9.05 15.56 4.28
C LYS A 360 -8.55 15.02 2.94
N PHE A 361 -7.25 14.79 2.84
CA PHE A 361 -6.59 14.14 1.70
C PHE A 361 -5.31 13.46 2.16
N ALA A 362 -5.48 12.52 3.08
CA ALA A 362 -4.36 11.88 3.77
C ALA A 362 -3.44 11.14 2.79
N PHE A 363 -2.14 11.27 2.99
CA PHE A 363 -1.12 10.47 2.31
C PHE A 363 -0.67 9.36 3.23
N ASP A 364 -1.43 8.26 3.34
CA ASP A 364 -1.25 7.37 4.48
C ASP A 364 0.17 6.75 4.56
N ILE A 365 0.80 6.54 3.39
CA ILE A 365 2.18 6.05 3.32
C ILE A 365 3.16 7.17 3.70
N GLY A 366 3.07 8.35 3.08
CA GLY A 366 4.01 9.46 3.32
C GLY A 366 3.83 10.23 4.63
N GLU A 367 2.62 10.27 5.18
CA GLU A 367 2.27 11.01 6.40
C GLU A 367 2.25 10.13 7.64
N TYR A 368 2.00 8.81 7.54
CA TYR A 368 1.93 7.92 8.70
C TYR A 368 2.83 6.68 8.57
N GLY A 369 2.95 6.09 7.38
CA GLY A 369 3.80 4.92 7.12
C GLY A 369 3.10 3.59 7.41
N LEU A 370 2.92 2.77 6.38
CA LEU A 370 2.22 1.48 6.47
C LEU A 370 2.88 0.49 7.44
N GLY A 371 4.20 0.56 7.59
CA GLY A 371 4.91 -0.29 8.55
C GLY A 371 4.63 0.10 10.00
N PHE A 372 4.54 1.40 10.31
CA PHE A 372 4.09 1.85 11.65
C PHE A 372 2.64 1.44 11.92
N LEU A 373 1.80 1.45 10.88
CA LEU A 373 0.37 1.15 10.95
C LEU A 373 0.06 -0.34 10.83
N ALA A 374 1.06 -1.22 10.73
CA ALA A 374 0.86 -2.64 10.52
C ALA A 374 0.26 -3.32 11.76
N ASN A 375 -0.71 -4.20 11.54
CA ASN A 375 -1.39 -4.94 12.58
C ASN A 375 -0.59 -6.21 12.94
N SER A 376 -0.73 -6.68 14.18
CA SER A 376 -0.25 -8.01 14.56
C SER A 376 -1.28 -9.06 14.17
N LEU A 377 -1.00 -9.82 13.10
CA LEU A 377 -1.97 -10.74 12.51
C LEU A 377 -2.15 -12.01 13.35
N ALA A 378 -3.41 -12.37 13.61
CA ALA A 378 -3.81 -13.51 14.43
C ALA A 378 -4.05 -14.78 13.58
N LEU A 379 -3.50 -15.91 14.04
CA LEU A 379 -3.64 -17.21 13.40
C LEU A 379 -5.10 -17.68 13.41
N GLY A 380 -5.62 -18.03 12.22
CA GLY A 380 -6.98 -18.55 12.05
C GLY A 380 -8.08 -17.49 11.97
N CYS A 381 -7.74 -16.21 12.18
CA CYS A 381 -8.65 -15.07 12.01
C CYS A 381 -8.27 -14.25 10.77
N ASP A 382 -7.11 -13.58 10.80
CA ASP A 382 -6.64 -12.75 9.68
C ASP A 382 -6.08 -13.60 8.54
N CYS A 383 -5.36 -14.68 8.89
CA CYS A 383 -4.79 -15.63 7.94
C CYS A 383 -5.20 -17.06 8.30
N LEU A 384 -5.87 -17.75 7.36
CA LEU A 384 -6.45 -19.08 7.55
C LEU A 384 -5.62 -20.16 6.86
N GLY A 385 -5.28 -21.23 7.58
CA GLY A 385 -4.55 -22.39 7.04
C GLY A 385 -3.24 -22.65 7.77
N THR A 386 -2.21 -23.08 7.04
CA THR A 386 -0.86 -23.29 7.58
C THR A 386 -0.01 -22.05 7.29
N ILE A 387 0.19 -21.22 8.31
CA ILE A 387 0.73 -19.86 8.16
C ILE A 387 2.16 -19.78 8.71
N GLU A 388 3.05 -19.14 7.96
CA GLU A 388 4.34 -18.63 8.45
C GLU A 388 4.25 -17.10 8.60
N TYR A 389 4.87 -16.54 9.65
CA TYR A 389 4.82 -15.11 9.93
C TYR A 389 6.21 -14.47 9.91
N MET A 390 6.25 -13.17 9.61
CA MET A 390 7.42 -12.31 9.77
C MET A 390 7.06 -11.09 10.63
N ASP A 391 7.96 -10.75 11.55
CA ASP A 391 7.84 -9.56 12.41
C ASP A 391 8.32 -8.30 11.66
N GLY A 392 7.83 -7.14 12.09
CA GLY A 392 8.31 -5.82 11.67
C GLY A 392 8.90 -5.04 12.85
N HIS A 393 9.88 -4.17 12.59
CA HIS A 393 10.54 -3.35 13.60
C HIS A 393 10.56 -1.88 13.21
N PHE A 394 10.38 -1.00 14.19
CA PHE A 394 10.56 0.44 14.02
C PHE A 394 11.00 1.14 15.32
N VAL A 395 11.32 2.43 15.22
CA VAL A 395 11.80 3.26 16.33
C VAL A 395 10.65 3.99 17.03
N LYS A 396 10.70 4.07 18.36
CA LYS A 396 9.85 4.96 19.16
C LYS A 396 10.49 6.33 19.39
N HIS A 397 9.73 7.30 19.86
CA HIS A 397 10.21 8.65 20.15
C HIS A 397 11.46 8.69 21.04
N ASP A 398 11.53 7.78 22.00
CA ASP A 398 12.65 7.66 22.95
C ASP A 398 13.87 6.91 22.37
N GLY A 399 13.83 6.47 21.12
CA GLY A 399 14.87 5.72 20.43
C GLY A 399 14.88 4.21 20.71
N SER A 400 13.96 3.70 21.54
CA SER A 400 13.79 2.26 21.73
C SER A 400 13.03 1.62 20.57
N VAL A 401 13.05 0.29 20.51
CA VAL A 401 12.45 -0.48 19.41
C VAL A 401 11.01 -0.83 19.74
N GLU A 402 10.14 -0.70 18.74
CA GLU A 402 8.82 -1.31 18.71
C GLU A 402 8.82 -2.50 17.74
N THR A 403 8.14 -3.58 18.12
CA THR A 403 8.06 -4.79 17.30
C THR A 403 6.61 -5.15 17.03
N VAL A 404 6.22 -5.07 15.76
CA VAL A 404 4.93 -5.60 15.29
C VAL A 404 5.11 -7.09 15.08
N LYS A 405 4.61 -7.88 16.03
CA LYS A 405 4.63 -9.34 15.91
C LYS A 405 3.71 -9.77 14.79
N ASN A 406 4.12 -10.74 13.98
CA ASN A 406 3.30 -11.28 12.91
C ASN A 406 2.81 -10.23 11.90
N ALA A 407 3.64 -9.23 11.58
CA ALA A 407 3.28 -8.14 10.68
C ALA A 407 2.92 -8.61 9.26
N ILE A 408 3.64 -9.62 8.76
CA ILE A 408 3.40 -10.22 7.44
C ILE A 408 3.04 -11.69 7.64
N CYS A 409 1.96 -12.15 7.00
CA CYS A 409 1.61 -13.56 6.94
C CYS A 409 1.88 -14.14 5.55
N ILE A 410 2.44 -15.34 5.53
CA ILE A 410 2.88 -16.08 4.34
C ILE A 410 2.22 -17.45 4.36
N HIS A 411 1.46 -17.75 3.32
CA HIS A 411 0.81 -19.05 3.15
C HIS A 411 0.55 -19.35 1.69
N GLU A 412 0.17 -20.58 1.36
CA GLU A 412 -0.33 -20.93 0.03
C GLU A 412 -1.78 -21.40 0.12
N GLU A 413 -2.58 -21.03 -0.88
CA GLU A 413 -3.98 -21.44 -0.96
C GLU A 413 -4.34 -21.99 -2.34
N ASP A 414 -5.39 -22.80 -2.37
CA ASP A 414 -5.97 -23.27 -3.63
C ASP A 414 -6.56 -22.09 -4.41
N ALA A 415 -6.28 -22.04 -5.70
CA ALA A 415 -6.73 -20.98 -6.60
C ALA A 415 -7.62 -21.51 -7.74
N GLY A 416 -8.33 -22.61 -7.49
CA GLY A 416 -9.26 -23.21 -8.45
C GLY A 416 -8.57 -23.96 -9.59
N THR A 417 -9.02 -23.76 -10.83
CA THR A 417 -8.47 -24.42 -12.01
C THR A 417 -7.30 -23.63 -12.59
N LEU A 418 -6.18 -24.31 -12.81
CA LEU A 418 -5.01 -23.73 -13.51
C LEU A 418 -5.22 -23.82 -15.02
N TRP A 419 -5.44 -25.03 -15.53
CA TRP A 419 -5.87 -25.26 -16.90
C TRP A 419 -6.59 -26.61 -17.00
N LYS A 420 -7.48 -26.73 -17.98
CA LYS A 420 -8.25 -27.94 -18.26
C LYS A 420 -8.54 -28.06 -19.75
N HIS A 421 -8.49 -29.28 -20.28
CA HIS A 421 -8.95 -29.58 -21.62
C HIS A 421 -9.73 -30.90 -21.67
N THR A 422 -10.67 -31.02 -22.60
CA THR A 422 -11.43 -32.26 -22.87
C THR A 422 -11.56 -32.45 -24.37
N ASP A 423 -11.02 -33.55 -24.88
CA ASP A 423 -11.25 -33.96 -26.26
C ASP A 423 -12.60 -34.66 -26.37
N TYR A 424 -13.54 -34.04 -27.07
CA TYR A 424 -14.92 -34.52 -27.22
C TYR A 424 -15.04 -35.74 -28.14
N ARG A 425 -13.99 -36.06 -28.91
CA ARG A 425 -14.02 -37.15 -29.89
C ARG A 425 -14.14 -38.51 -29.19
N PRO A 426 -14.72 -39.54 -29.83
CA PRO A 426 -14.72 -40.89 -29.27
C PRO A 426 -13.31 -41.35 -28.90
N GLY A 427 -13.11 -41.77 -27.63
CA GLY A 427 -11.80 -42.14 -27.09
C GLY A 427 -10.92 -40.96 -26.65
N GLY A 428 -11.41 -39.72 -26.75
CA GLY A 428 -10.74 -38.51 -26.30
C GLY A 428 -10.53 -38.46 -24.78
N ARG A 429 -9.49 -37.76 -24.34
CA ARG A 429 -9.10 -37.65 -22.93
C ARG A 429 -9.50 -36.30 -22.34
N THR A 430 -9.81 -36.32 -21.04
CA THR A 430 -9.91 -35.12 -20.21
C THR A 430 -8.68 -35.02 -19.32
N HIS A 431 -8.14 -33.81 -19.17
CA HIS A 431 -7.07 -33.53 -18.22
C HIS A 431 -7.33 -32.18 -17.53
N ASN A 432 -7.13 -32.14 -16.22
CA ASN A 432 -7.38 -30.98 -15.38
C ASN A 432 -6.23 -30.80 -14.38
N VAL A 433 -5.73 -29.57 -14.24
CA VAL A 433 -4.72 -29.21 -13.25
C VAL A 433 -5.26 -28.10 -12.37
N ARG A 434 -5.10 -28.26 -11.05
CA ARG A 434 -5.50 -27.26 -10.06
C ARG A 434 -4.44 -26.19 -9.91
N ASN A 435 -4.89 -24.97 -9.63
CA ASN A 435 -4.01 -23.86 -9.34
C ASN A 435 -3.75 -23.74 -7.84
N ARG A 436 -2.62 -23.15 -7.51
CA ARG A 436 -2.31 -22.64 -6.17
C ARG A 436 -1.73 -21.25 -6.31
N LYS A 437 -1.87 -20.45 -5.27
CA LYS A 437 -1.13 -19.20 -5.16
C LYS A 437 -0.44 -19.11 -3.81
N LEU A 438 0.77 -18.57 -3.81
CA LEU A 438 1.46 -18.12 -2.61
C LEU A 438 0.98 -16.71 -2.30
N VAL A 439 0.54 -16.47 -1.07
CA VAL A 439 -0.01 -15.21 -0.57
C VAL A 439 0.96 -14.63 0.46
N LEU A 440 1.39 -13.39 0.23
CA LEU A 440 2.08 -12.57 1.21
C LEU A 440 1.14 -11.41 1.53
N SER A 441 0.73 -11.28 2.80
CA SER A 441 -0.31 -10.33 3.22
C SER A 441 0.16 -9.51 4.42
N MET A 442 -0.17 -8.21 4.40
CA MET A 442 -0.02 -7.29 5.53
C MET A 442 -1.31 -6.48 5.66
N VAL A 443 -1.80 -6.31 6.89
CA VAL A 443 -2.96 -5.45 7.19
C VAL A 443 -2.48 -4.22 7.93
N CYS A 444 -2.96 -3.05 7.53
CA CYS A 444 -2.66 -1.78 8.17
C CYS A 444 -3.96 -1.08 8.57
N THR A 445 -4.03 -0.58 9.80
CA THR A 445 -5.12 0.28 10.27
C THR A 445 -4.68 1.75 10.21
N VAL A 446 -5.40 2.56 9.44
CA VAL A 446 -5.22 4.01 9.36
C VAL A 446 -6.45 4.68 9.97
N ALA A 447 -6.38 4.90 11.28
CA ALA A 447 -7.51 5.40 12.07
C ALA A 447 -8.79 4.57 11.80
N ASN A 448 -9.72 5.10 11.01
CA ASN A 448 -10.99 4.48 10.69
C ASN A 448 -10.92 3.37 9.63
N TYR A 449 -9.94 3.37 8.73
CA TYR A 449 -9.85 2.41 7.62
C TYR A 449 -8.86 1.28 7.90
N GLU A 450 -9.15 0.10 7.36
CA GLU A 450 -8.21 -1.01 7.23
C GLU A 450 -7.88 -1.27 5.76
N TYR A 451 -6.58 -1.41 5.48
CA TYR A 451 -6.08 -1.84 4.17
C TYR A 451 -5.33 -3.16 4.31
N GLN A 452 -5.74 -4.16 3.54
CA GLN A 452 -5.00 -5.41 3.38
C GLN A 452 -4.25 -5.37 2.05
N PHE A 453 -2.92 -5.39 2.12
CA PHE A 453 -2.01 -5.40 0.97
C PHE A 453 -1.50 -6.81 0.71
N ASN A 454 -1.95 -7.43 -0.38
CA ASN A 454 -1.64 -8.79 -0.77
C ASN A 454 -0.78 -8.82 -2.04
N TRP A 455 0.34 -9.54 -1.98
CA TRP A 455 1.08 -9.98 -3.16
C TRP A 455 0.87 -11.47 -3.36
N ASN A 456 0.19 -11.87 -4.45
CA ASN A 456 -0.05 -13.27 -4.76
C ASN A 456 0.79 -13.73 -5.96
N PHE A 457 1.48 -14.86 -5.81
CA PHE A 457 2.26 -15.48 -6.87
C PHE A 457 1.54 -16.75 -7.35
N HIS A 458 1.30 -16.86 -8.66
CA HIS A 458 0.56 -17.99 -9.25
C HIS A 458 1.49 -18.93 -10.01
N LEU A 459 1.15 -20.22 -10.06
CA LEU A 459 1.98 -21.23 -10.72
C LEU A 459 2.29 -20.92 -12.20
N ASP A 460 1.41 -20.20 -12.89
CA ASP A 460 1.60 -19.77 -14.29
C ASP A 460 2.57 -18.60 -14.50
N GLY A 461 3.21 -18.15 -13.43
CA GLY A 461 4.15 -17.04 -13.45
C GLY A 461 3.47 -15.68 -13.29
N ASN A 462 2.14 -15.61 -13.13
CA ASN A 462 1.50 -14.33 -12.81
C ASN A 462 1.86 -13.86 -11.40
N ILE A 463 1.98 -12.55 -11.24
CA ILE A 463 2.05 -11.87 -9.94
C ILE A 463 0.82 -10.98 -9.85
N GLU A 464 0.01 -11.16 -8.81
CA GLU A 464 -1.15 -10.35 -8.50
C GLU A 464 -0.81 -9.41 -7.34
N CYS A 465 -1.24 -8.17 -7.46
CA CYS A 465 -1.32 -7.25 -6.35
C CYS A 465 -2.80 -7.00 -6.06
N GLU A 466 -3.24 -7.32 -4.86
CA GLU A 466 -4.61 -7.13 -4.39
C GLU A 466 -4.61 -6.23 -3.16
N ILE A 467 -5.45 -5.20 -3.17
CA ILE A 467 -5.70 -4.33 -2.03
C ILE A 467 -7.16 -4.55 -1.63
N LYS A 468 -7.41 -4.93 -0.38
CA LYS A 468 -8.76 -4.90 0.19
C LYS A 468 -8.90 -3.72 1.12
N LEU A 469 -9.97 -2.95 0.93
CA LEU A 469 -10.35 -1.81 1.75
C LEU A 469 -11.54 -2.25 2.59
N THR A 470 -11.43 -2.16 3.91
CA THR A 470 -12.49 -2.49 4.88
C THR A 470 -12.39 -1.52 6.04
N GLY A 471 -13.18 -1.71 7.09
CA GLY A 471 -13.12 -0.85 8.28
C GLY A 471 -14.31 0.08 8.31
N ILE A 472 -14.14 1.29 8.81
CA ILE A 472 -15.23 2.23 9.06
C ILE A 472 -15.04 3.47 8.19
N LEU A 473 -16.13 3.99 7.64
CA LEU A 473 -16.13 5.24 6.88
C LEU A 473 -15.62 6.40 7.75
N ASN A 474 -14.97 7.39 7.13
CA ASN A 474 -14.79 8.69 7.79
C ASN A 474 -16.12 9.43 7.81
N LEU A 475 -16.57 9.83 9.00
CA LEU A 475 -17.93 10.36 9.20
C LEU A 475 -17.92 11.76 9.80
N TYR A 476 -18.88 12.56 9.38
CA TYR A 476 -19.21 13.85 9.96
C TYR A 476 -20.71 13.94 10.18
N GLN A 477 -21.17 14.73 11.14
CA GLN A 477 -22.60 14.86 11.42
C GLN A 477 -23.29 15.88 10.52
N LEU A 478 -24.59 15.69 10.33
CA LEU A 478 -25.50 16.66 9.73
C LEU A 478 -26.37 17.31 10.81
N ALA A 479 -26.67 18.58 10.67
CA ALA A 479 -27.76 19.21 11.40
C ALA A 479 -29.12 18.58 11.02
N GLN A 480 -30.14 18.79 11.85
CA GLN A 480 -31.48 18.26 11.57
C GLN A 480 -32.01 18.82 10.23
N GLY A 481 -32.26 17.93 9.27
CA GLY A 481 -32.75 18.28 7.94
C GLY A 481 -31.71 18.88 7.00
N GLU A 482 -30.43 18.92 7.38
CA GLU A 482 -29.34 19.31 6.49
C GLU A 482 -29.18 18.32 5.34
N SER A 483 -28.81 18.84 4.16
CA SER A 483 -28.50 18.03 2.97
C SER A 483 -27.00 17.78 2.87
N THR A 484 -26.59 16.63 2.32
CA THR A 484 -25.19 16.33 1.99
C THR A 484 -24.63 17.20 0.84
N GLY A 485 -25.49 17.97 0.16
CA GLY A 485 -25.10 18.87 -0.92
C GLY A 485 -24.52 18.20 -2.17
N GLY A 486 -24.62 16.87 -2.28
CA GLY A 486 -24.04 16.11 -3.37
C GLY A 486 -22.55 15.78 -3.20
N PHE A 487 -22.00 15.93 -1.99
CA PHE A 487 -20.59 15.60 -1.67
C PHE A 487 -20.45 14.47 -0.65
N GLY A 488 -21.56 13.81 -0.30
CA GLY A 488 -21.59 12.69 0.63
C GLY A 488 -22.94 11.96 0.61
N THR A 489 -23.01 10.88 1.37
CA THR A 489 -24.23 10.09 1.59
C THR A 489 -24.55 10.06 3.08
N GLU A 490 -25.82 10.34 3.40
CA GLU A 490 -26.35 10.12 4.75
C GLU A 490 -26.56 8.61 4.93
N VAL A 491 -25.58 7.94 5.54
CA VAL A 491 -25.55 6.47 5.69
C VAL A 491 -26.44 5.99 6.84
N ALA A 492 -26.72 6.89 7.78
CA ALA A 492 -27.67 6.74 8.89
C ALA A 492 -28.17 8.13 9.28
N PRO A 493 -29.28 8.27 10.02
CA PRO A 493 -29.86 9.57 10.36
C PRO A 493 -28.82 10.54 10.93
N ARG A 494 -28.60 11.64 10.21
CA ARG A 494 -27.62 12.70 10.48
C ARG A 494 -26.14 12.28 10.45
N ILE A 495 -25.79 11.12 9.88
CA ILE A 495 -24.42 10.63 9.76
C ILE A 495 -24.02 10.67 8.29
N ASN A 496 -23.12 11.59 7.93
CA ASN A 496 -22.69 11.83 6.55
C ASN A 496 -21.30 11.25 6.28
N ALA A 497 -21.24 10.37 5.29
CA ALA A 497 -20.00 9.87 4.72
C ALA A 497 -19.66 10.65 3.46
N HIS A 498 -18.60 11.46 3.51
CA HIS A 498 -18.17 12.27 2.36
C HIS A 498 -17.61 11.37 1.25
N TYR A 499 -17.88 11.72 -0.01
CA TYR A 499 -17.28 11.04 -1.17
C TYR A 499 -15.75 11.21 -1.13
N HIS A 500 -15.03 10.19 -1.56
CA HIS A 500 -13.57 10.21 -1.58
C HIS A 500 -12.99 9.21 -2.58
N GLN A 501 -11.70 9.31 -2.85
CA GLN A 501 -10.97 8.30 -3.63
C GLN A 501 -9.93 7.62 -2.74
N HIS A 502 -9.52 6.41 -3.11
CA HIS A 502 -8.36 5.72 -2.56
C HIS A 502 -7.41 5.42 -3.71
N LEU A 503 -6.31 6.18 -3.81
CA LEU A 503 -5.37 6.07 -4.94
C LEU A 503 -3.98 5.66 -4.42
N PHE A 504 -3.44 4.59 -4.97
CA PHE A 504 -2.18 3.97 -4.54
C PHE A 504 -1.14 4.06 -5.66
N SER A 505 0.09 4.42 -5.31
CA SER A 505 1.24 4.36 -6.22
C SER A 505 2.05 3.10 -5.96
N VAL A 506 2.08 2.21 -6.94
CA VAL A 506 2.87 0.98 -6.91
C VAL A 506 4.16 1.20 -7.69
N ARG A 507 5.31 1.08 -7.04
CA ARG A 507 6.63 1.20 -7.67
C ARG A 507 7.11 -0.17 -8.12
N LEU A 508 7.29 -0.34 -9.42
CA LEU A 508 7.85 -1.53 -10.05
C LEU A 508 9.23 -1.19 -10.62
N ASP A 509 10.26 -1.84 -10.08
CA ASP A 509 11.64 -1.73 -10.54
C ASP A 509 11.99 -3.01 -11.32
N PRO A 510 11.75 -3.02 -12.64
CA PRO A 510 11.89 -4.24 -13.43
C PRO A 510 13.33 -4.68 -13.59
N HIS A 511 13.46 -5.98 -13.79
CA HIS A 511 14.70 -6.66 -14.15
C HIS A 511 14.37 -7.82 -15.08
N ILE A 512 13.50 -7.59 -16.07
CA ILE A 512 12.92 -8.64 -16.90
C ILE A 512 14.02 -9.27 -17.76
N ASP A 513 14.41 -10.50 -17.43
CA ASP A 513 15.52 -11.23 -18.08
C ASP A 513 16.84 -10.43 -18.18
N GLY A 514 17.01 -9.39 -17.37
CA GLY A 514 18.16 -8.48 -17.38
C GLY A 514 17.79 -7.04 -17.00
N GLN A 515 18.81 -6.22 -16.74
CA GLN A 515 18.66 -4.87 -16.19
C GLN A 515 18.03 -3.87 -17.17
N PHE A 516 18.28 -4.01 -18.47
CA PHE A 516 17.85 -3.04 -19.48
C PHE A 516 16.48 -3.41 -20.04
N ASN A 517 15.48 -2.62 -19.67
CA ASN A 517 14.09 -2.84 -20.05
C ASN A 517 13.49 -1.59 -20.72
N SER A 518 12.33 -1.77 -21.33
CA SER A 518 11.51 -0.74 -21.96
C SER A 518 10.05 -0.96 -21.59
N VAL A 519 9.21 0.05 -21.79
CA VAL A 519 7.75 -0.13 -21.75
C VAL A 519 7.20 -0.08 -23.16
N SER A 520 6.43 -1.10 -23.52
CA SER A 520 5.62 -1.12 -24.74
C SER A 520 4.16 -0.80 -24.41
N GLU A 521 3.55 0.06 -25.20
CA GLU A 521 2.14 0.39 -25.15
C GLU A 521 1.41 -0.29 -26.31
N GLN A 522 0.29 -0.93 -25.98
CA GLN A 522 -0.63 -1.56 -26.93
C GLN A 522 -2.05 -1.00 -26.71
N HIS A 523 -2.82 -0.87 -27.78
CA HIS A 523 -4.26 -0.64 -27.73
C HIS A 523 -4.95 -1.47 -28.81
N ILE A 524 -6.25 -1.66 -28.70
CA ILE A 524 -7.08 -2.39 -29.65
C ILE A 524 -7.82 -1.38 -30.53
N GLU A 525 -7.77 -1.58 -31.84
CA GLU A 525 -8.53 -0.77 -32.80
C GLU A 525 -9.18 -1.63 -33.88
N PRO A 526 -10.43 -1.33 -34.30
CA PRO A 526 -11.01 -1.91 -35.49
C PRO A 526 -10.14 -1.62 -36.72
N SER A 527 -10.11 -2.53 -37.69
CA SER A 527 -9.47 -2.26 -38.98
C SER A 527 -10.13 -1.04 -39.64
N PRO A 528 -9.36 -0.09 -40.19
CA PRO A 528 -9.94 1.05 -40.92
C PRO A 528 -10.57 0.63 -42.26
N ALA A 529 -10.33 -0.60 -42.73
CA ALA A 529 -10.93 -1.11 -43.96
C ALA A 529 -12.45 -1.33 -43.81
N PRO A 530 -13.27 -0.83 -44.73
CA PRO A 530 -14.72 -0.91 -44.61
C PRO A 530 -15.24 -2.34 -44.78
N SER A 531 -16.43 -2.60 -44.23
CA SER A 531 -17.15 -3.83 -44.52
C SER A 531 -17.35 -3.98 -46.02
N LYS A 532 -17.27 -5.21 -46.53
CA LYS A 532 -17.34 -5.56 -47.96
C LYS A 532 -16.14 -5.13 -48.81
N SER A 533 -15.06 -4.60 -48.23
CA SER A 533 -13.78 -4.47 -48.95
C SER A 533 -13.04 -5.80 -49.06
N ASP A 534 -12.02 -5.88 -49.90
CA ASP A 534 -11.19 -7.08 -50.05
C ASP A 534 -10.41 -7.39 -48.76
N GLU A 535 -10.01 -6.37 -48.02
CA GLU A 535 -9.23 -6.47 -46.78
C GLU A 535 -10.10 -6.78 -45.54
N ASN A 536 -11.40 -6.46 -45.56
CA ASN A 536 -12.30 -6.66 -44.42
C ASN A 536 -13.75 -6.97 -44.84
N TRP A 537 -13.93 -7.94 -45.74
CA TRP A 537 -15.24 -8.23 -46.35
C TRP A 537 -16.37 -8.47 -45.34
N ALA A 538 -16.08 -9.18 -44.26
CA ALA A 538 -17.05 -9.47 -43.21
C ALA A 538 -17.11 -8.38 -42.10
N GLY A 539 -16.25 -7.36 -42.14
CA GLY A 539 -16.25 -6.27 -41.17
C GLY A 539 -15.73 -6.65 -39.77
N ASN A 540 -15.12 -7.81 -39.62
CA ASN A 540 -14.74 -8.40 -38.33
C ASN A 540 -13.28 -8.11 -37.93
N ALA A 541 -12.47 -7.50 -38.80
CA ALA A 541 -11.05 -7.29 -38.54
C ALA A 541 -10.81 -6.20 -37.49
N PHE A 542 -9.90 -6.49 -36.56
CA PHE A 542 -9.30 -5.54 -35.62
C PHE A 542 -7.81 -5.86 -35.48
N THR A 543 -7.04 -4.90 -35.01
CA THR A 543 -5.60 -5.03 -34.79
C THR A 543 -5.21 -4.47 -33.42
N ALA A 544 -3.96 -4.71 -33.04
CA ALA A 544 -3.43 -4.27 -31.76
C ALA A 544 -2.06 -3.59 -31.93
N PRO A 545 -2.03 -2.36 -32.47
CA PRO A 545 -0.79 -1.62 -32.71
C PRO A 545 0.00 -1.52 -31.42
N THR A 546 1.32 -1.66 -31.54
CA THR A 546 2.22 -1.64 -30.39
C THR A 546 3.37 -0.68 -30.67
N ARG A 547 3.72 0.14 -29.69
CA ARG A 547 4.89 1.02 -29.75
C ARG A 547 5.70 0.95 -28.47
N ILE A 548 7.01 1.20 -28.57
CA ILE A 548 7.88 1.40 -27.41
C ILE A 548 7.80 2.86 -26.98
N LEU A 549 7.66 3.10 -25.68
CA LEU A 549 7.79 4.42 -25.07
C LEU A 549 9.29 4.73 -24.93
N LYS A 550 9.73 5.83 -25.53
CA LYS A 550 11.16 6.13 -25.72
C LYS A 550 11.72 7.12 -24.73
N THR A 551 10.90 8.05 -24.24
CA THR A 551 11.32 9.12 -23.34
C THR A 551 10.45 9.20 -22.10
N THR A 552 10.93 9.91 -21.07
CA THR A 552 10.15 10.17 -19.85
C THR A 552 8.80 10.83 -20.15
N GLY A 553 8.74 11.76 -21.11
CA GLY A 553 7.48 12.38 -21.55
C GLY A 553 6.52 11.39 -22.22
N GLU A 554 7.04 10.45 -23.03
CA GLU A 554 6.22 9.34 -23.55
C GLU A 554 5.85 8.33 -22.45
N GLY A 555 6.57 8.32 -21.33
CA GLY A 555 6.35 7.46 -20.17
C GLY A 555 5.21 7.88 -19.24
N VAL A 556 4.58 9.04 -19.46
CA VAL A 556 3.45 9.55 -18.64
C VAL A 556 2.13 9.23 -19.34
N ARG A 557 1.41 8.19 -18.87
CA ARG A 557 0.26 7.63 -19.60
C ARG A 557 -0.99 7.48 -18.75
N ASP A 558 -2.13 7.59 -19.43
CA ASP A 558 -3.44 7.30 -18.88
C ASP A 558 -4.06 6.05 -19.48
N ALA A 559 -4.80 5.31 -18.65
CA ALA A 559 -5.66 4.23 -19.09
C ALA A 559 -6.77 4.77 -20.00
N GLN A 560 -7.14 3.96 -20.99
CA GLN A 560 -8.23 4.23 -21.92
C GLN A 560 -8.99 2.92 -22.17
N ALA A 561 -10.14 2.80 -21.50
CA ALA A 561 -10.92 1.57 -21.47
C ALA A 561 -11.60 1.28 -22.82
N ASP A 562 -11.95 2.31 -23.58
CA ASP A 562 -12.58 2.24 -24.90
C ASP A 562 -11.70 1.56 -25.97
N ILE A 563 -10.38 1.76 -25.87
CA ILE A 563 -9.39 1.13 -26.76
C ILE A 563 -8.57 0.04 -26.07
N GLU A 564 -8.99 -0.40 -24.87
CA GLU A 564 -8.29 -1.41 -24.06
C GLU A 564 -6.77 -1.16 -23.98
N ARG A 565 -6.36 0.09 -23.70
CA ARG A 565 -4.93 0.43 -23.62
C ARG A 565 -4.25 -0.38 -22.52
N THR A 566 -3.14 -1.04 -22.86
CA THR A 566 -2.32 -1.83 -21.93
C THR A 566 -0.85 -1.54 -22.11
N TRP A 567 -0.07 -1.79 -21.06
CA TRP A 567 1.38 -1.61 -21.06
C TRP A 567 2.08 -2.92 -20.72
N THR A 568 3.23 -3.17 -21.33
CA THR A 568 4.07 -4.33 -21.07
C THR A 568 5.50 -3.88 -20.88
N ILE A 569 6.07 -4.22 -19.72
CA ILE A 569 7.51 -4.05 -19.47
C ILE A 569 8.23 -5.18 -20.21
N VAL A 570 9.16 -4.83 -21.09
CA VAL A 570 9.83 -5.77 -22.01
C VAL A 570 11.34 -5.65 -21.93
N ASN A 571 12.02 -6.75 -22.26
CA ASN A 571 13.44 -6.73 -22.59
C ASN A 571 13.60 -6.92 -24.10
N GLU A 572 13.95 -5.84 -24.80
CA GLU A 572 14.09 -5.84 -26.27
C GLU A 572 15.29 -6.67 -26.75
N ASN A 573 16.25 -6.98 -25.86
CA ASN A 573 17.45 -7.74 -26.18
C ASN A 573 17.19 -9.26 -26.19
N VAL A 574 16.07 -9.71 -25.62
CA VAL A 574 15.71 -11.13 -25.54
C VAL A 574 14.39 -11.36 -26.28
N LYS A 575 14.45 -12.18 -27.34
CA LYS A 575 13.28 -12.47 -28.18
C LYS A 575 12.75 -13.86 -27.93
N HIS A 576 11.44 -13.97 -27.88
CA HIS A 576 10.78 -15.26 -27.86
C HIS A 576 11.00 -15.99 -29.19
N TYR A 577 11.42 -17.25 -29.09
CA TYR A 577 11.92 -18.04 -30.22
C TYR A 577 10.93 -18.17 -31.39
N SER A 578 9.62 -18.17 -31.11
CA SER A 578 8.59 -18.40 -32.13
C SER A 578 7.93 -17.10 -32.60
N SER A 579 7.54 -16.22 -31.68
CA SER A 579 6.83 -14.98 -32.03
C SER A 579 7.77 -13.87 -32.48
N GLY A 580 9.08 -13.98 -32.20
CA GLY A 580 10.08 -12.94 -32.48
C GLY A 580 9.89 -11.66 -31.67
N LYS A 581 8.90 -11.62 -30.77
CA LYS A 581 8.60 -10.47 -29.91
C LYS A 581 9.51 -10.46 -28.67
N PRO A 582 9.79 -9.28 -28.11
CA PRO A 582 10.46 -9.17 -26.82
C PRO A 582 9.76 -9.97 -25.72
N VAL A 583 10.54 -10.57 -24.82
CA VAL A 583 10.02 -11.15 -23.57
C VAL A 583 9.53 -10.02 -22.65
N GLY A 584 8.46 -10.23 -21.89
CA GLY A 584 7.92 -9.18 -21.04
C GLY A 584 6.90 -9.63 -20.00
N TYR A 585 6.54 -8.70 -19.13
CA TYR A 585 5.42 -8.80 -18.20
C TYR A 585 4.43 -7.66 -18.45
N LYS A 586 3.19 -8.03 -18.76
CA LYS A 586 2.08 -7.11 -19.06
C LYS A 586 1.41 -6.66 -17.76
N ILE A 587 1.21 -5.36 -17.62
CA ILE A 587 0.41 -4.75 -16.55
C ILE A 587 -1.05 -4.80 -17.00
N MET A 588 -1.85 -5.58 -16.29
CA MET A 588 -3.29 -5.74 -16.50
C MET A 588 -4.03 -5.19 -15.28
N CYS A 589 -4.67 -4.03 -15.43
CA CYS A 589 -5.43 -3.38 -14.38
C CYS A 589 -6.71 -2.77 -14.94
N LYS A 590 -7.81 -2.85 -14.17
CA LYS A 590 -9.07 -2.16 -14.47
C LYS A 590 -9.39 -1.09 -13.43
N ASP A 591 -8.85 -1.23 -12.23
CA ASP A 591 -9.09 -0.36 -11.07
C ASP A 591 -8.17 0.86 -11.15
N MET A 592 -8.40 1.67 -12.19
CA MET A 592 -7.61 2.84 -12.57
C MET A 592 -8.54 4.06 -12.72
N PRO A 593 -9.12 4.58 -11.62
CA PRO A 593 -9.85 5.83 -11.66
C PRO A 593 -8.88 7.00 -11.86
N ARG A 594 -9.32 8.01 -12.59
CA ARG A 594 -8.61 9.30 -12.66
C ARG A 594 -8.75 10.04 -11.33
N LEU A 595 -7.76 10.84 -10.98
CA LEU A 595 -7.90 11.81 -9.90
C LEU A 595 -9.03 12.81 -10.25
N HIS A 596 -9.98 12.97 -9.34
CA HIS A 596 -11.14 13.85 -9.52
C HIS A 596 -10.91 15.26 -8.99
N CYS A 597 -9.96 15.46 -8.07
CA CYS A 597 -9.51 16.80 -7.73
C CYS A 597 -8.95 17.52 -8.96
N HIS A 598 -9.22 18.82 -9.07
CA HIS A 598 -8.54 19.64 -10.07
C HIS A 598 -7.02 19.56 -9.88
N HIS A 599 -6.26 19.50 -10.99
CA HIS A 599 -4.80 19.31 -10.95
C HIS A 599 -4.04 20.47 -10.29
N ASP A 600 -4.65 21.65 -10.19
CA ASP A 600 -4.17 22.84 -9.48
C ASP A 600 -4.72 22.94 -8.05
N GLY A 601 -5.52 21.98 -7.60
CA GLY A 601 -6.00 21.87 -6.23
C GLY A 601 -4.93 21.37 -5.26
N ILE A 602 -5.08 21.70 -3.98
CA ILE A 602 -4.08 21.44 -2.92
C ILE A 602 -3.69 19.94 -2.85
N ALA A 603 -4.69 19.05 -2.88
CA ALA A 603 -4.44 17.60 -2.87
C ALA A 603 -3.67 17.13 -4.11
N ALA A 604 -4.08 17.57 -5.30
CA ALA A 604 -3.47 17.14 -6.56
C ALA A 604 -2.04 17.66 -6.76
N ILE A 605 -1.75 18.89 -6.32
CA ILE A 605 -0.39 19.42 -6.36
C ILE A 605 0.56 18.60 -5.46
N ARG A 606 0.09 18.10 -4.32
CA ARG A 606 0.90 17.25 -3.42
C ARG A 606 0.94 15.77 -3.84
N ALA A 607 -0.02 15.32 -4.65
CA ALA A 607 -0.11 13.97 -5.19
C ALA A 607 0.13 13.94 -6.71
N PRO A 608 1.30 14.40 -7.21
CA PRO A 608 1.56 14.45 -8.65
C PRO A 608 1.41 13.08 -9.32
N PHE A 609 1.77 11.99 -8.62
CA PHE A 609 1.62 10.62 -9.12
C PHE A 609 0.19 10.25 -9.52
N ALA A 610 -0.81 10.80 -8.81
CA ALA A 610 -2.20 10.45 -9.00
C ALA A 610 -2.82 11.10 -10.25
N LYS A 611 -2.14 12.08 -10.86
CA LYS A 611 -2.63 12.78 -12.06
C LYS A 611 -2.60 11.90 -13.32
N HIS A 612 -1.78 10.85 -13.33
CA HIS A 612 -1.70 9.87 -14.42
C HIS A 612 -1.61 8.44 -13.90
N HIS A 613 -2.00 7.48 -14.74
CA HIS A 613 -2.07 6.06 -14.34
C HIS A 613 -0.73 5.33 -14.39
N LEU A 614 0.19 5.78 -15.25
CA LEU A 614 1.49 5.17 -15.42
C LEU A 614 2.57 6.23 -15.64
N TRP A 615 3.70 6.03 -14.98
CA TRP A 615 4.89 6.87 -15.11
C TRP A 615 6.10 5.96 -15.29
N THR A 616 6.87 6.13 -16.36
CA THR A 616 8.14 5.42 -16.56
C THR A 616 9.30 6.39 -16.61
N LEU A 617 10.28 6.17 -15.73
CA LEU A 617 11.45 7.02 -15.54
C LEU A 617 12.72 6.15 -15.58
N PRO A 618 13.89 6.72 -15.91
CA PRO A 618 15.17 6.07 -15.64
C PRO A 618 15.31 5.77 -14.14
N TYR A 619 15.99 4.68 -13.79
CA TYR A 619 16.31 4.39 -12.41
C TYR A 619 17.21 5.49 -11.81
N HIS A 620 16.85 5.94 -10.61
CA HIS A 620 17.69 6.78 -9.78
C HIS A 620 17.54 6.34 -8.30
N PRO A 621 18.64 6.20 -7.54
CA PRO A 621 18.61 5.63 -6.18
C PRO A 621 17.77 6.43 -5.19
N LYS A 622 17.63 7.75 -5.40
CA LYS A 622 16.87 8.63 -4.50
C LYS A 622 15.42 8.86 -4.93
N GLU A 623 15.06 8.52 -6.16
CA GLU A 623 13.69 8.68 -6.67
C GLU A 623 12.86 7.45 -6.27
N ARG A 624 12.40 7.44 -5.01
CA ARG A 624 11.59 6.34 -4.44
C ARG A 624 10.14 6.74 -4.18
N TYR A 625 9.93 7.92 -3.58
CA TYR A 625 8.63 8.37 -3.10
C TYR A 625 8.07 9.48 -4.01
N PRO A 626 7.02 9.22 -4.78
CA PRO A 626 6.61 10.12 -5.86
C PRO A 626 5.98 11.44 -5.38
N SER A 627 5.67 11.55 -4.09
CA SER A 627 5.28 12.78 -3.39
C SER A 627 6.39 13.31 -2.45
N GLY A 628 7.61 12.79 -2.57
CA GLY A 628 8.79 13.17 -1.79
C GLY A 628 8.95 12.46 -0.45
N MET A 629 10.16 12.58 0.13
CA MET A 629 10.49 11.97 1.42
C MET A 629 9.66 12.54 2.59
N PHE A 630 9.45 13.85 2.63
CA PHE A 630 8.82 14.56 3.74
C PHE A 630 7.48 15.16 3.30
N VAL A 631 6.40 14.39 3.47
CA VAL A 631 5.07 14.73 2.93
C VAL A 631 4.26 15.67 3.83
N PRO A 632 4.19 15.49 5.18
CA PRO A 632 3.35 16.32 6.04
C PRO A 632 3.57 17.83 5.83
N GLN A 633 2.46 18.58 5.75
CA GLN A 633 2.42 20.05 5.70
C GLN A 633 3.09 20.73 4.49
N THR A 634 3.51 19.96 3.49
CA THR A 634 4.06 20.52 2.24
C THR A 634 3.03 21.37 1.50
N PHE A 635 3.45 22.57 1.05
CA PHE A 635 2.58 23.54 0.36
C PHE A 635 2.45 23.26 -1.14
N LYS A 636 3.46 22.62 -1.72
CA LYS A 636 3.61 22.35 -3.15
C LYS A 636 4.21 20.96 -3.32
N ALA A 637 4.13 20.42 -4.54
CA ALA A 637 4.97 19.29 -4.91
C ALA A 637 6.42 19.60 -4.51
N PRO A 638 7.09 18.73 -3.72
CA PRO A 638 8.50 18.91 -3.46
C PRO A 638 9.30 18.78 -4.76
N LYS A 639 10.51 19.35 -4.78
CA LYS A 639 11.45 19.15 -5.90
C LYS A 639 11.76 17.67 -6.13
N ASP A 640 11.68 16.89 -5.07
CA ASP A 640 11.75 15.44 -5.10
C ASP A 640 10.34 14.86 -5.31
N SER A 641 9.80 14.98 -6.51
CA SER A 641 8.49 14.44 -6.85
C SER A 641 8.44 13.97 -8.29
N ILE A 642 7.49 13.08 -8.59
CA ILE A 642 7.48 12.37 -9.87
C ILE A 642 7.31 13.27 -11.10
N GLU A 643 6.61 14.40 -10.98
CA GLU A 643 6.52 15.40 -12.06
C GLU A 643 7.86 16.07 -12.33
N GLU A 644 8.65 16.37 -11.29
CA GLU A 644 9.98 16.95 -11.44
C GLU A 644 10.99 15.95 -11.99
N TRP A 645 10.87 14.67 -11.62
CA TRP A 645 11.73 13.58 -12.13
C TRP A 645 11.53 13.32 -13.62
N VAL A 646 10.37 13.67 -14.20
CA VAL A 646 10.16 13.61 -15.67
C VAL A 646 11.10 14.58 -16.41
N GLY A 647 11.48 15.69 -15.76
CA GLY A 647 12.35 16.72 -16.32
C GLY A 647 11.76 17.39 -17.55
N ASP A 648 12.56 17.57 -18.60
CA ASP A 648 12.11 18.14 -19.87
C ASP A 648 11.38 17.14 -20.79
N GLY A 649 11.12 15.92 -20.29
CA GLY A 649 10.44 14.85 -21.02
C GLY A 649 11.29 14.13 -22.06
N LYS A 650 12.60 14.42 -22.18
CA LYS A 650 13.47 13.88 -23.24
C LYS A 650 14.42 12.77 -22.78
N ALA A 651 14.60 12.58 -21.48
CA ALA A 651 15.46 11.51 -20.96
C ALA A 651 14.96 10.14 -21.48
N SER A 652 15.88 9.30 -21.94
CA SER A 652 15.51 8.04 -22.58
C SER A 652 15.10 6.98 -21.56
N VAL A 653 14.02 6.25 -21.86
CA VAL A 653 13.52 5.10 -21.09
C VAL A 653 13.45 3.81 -21.92
N GLN A 654 13.99 3.84 -23.15
CA GLN A 654 14.08 2.67 -24.00
C GLN A 654 15.41 1.94 -23.78
N ASN A 655 15.32 0.65 -23.43
CA ASN A 655 16.45 -0.24 -23.21
C ASN A 655 17.41 0.34 -22.17
N LYS A 656 16.84 0.78 -21.03
CA LYS A 656 17.53 1.40 -19.90
C LYS A 656 17.18 0.68 -18.61
N ASP A 657 17.93 0.97 -17.56
CA ASP A 657 17.46 0.68 -16.21
C ASP A 657 16.34 1.68 -15.91
N ILE A 658 15.11 1.19 -15.78
CA ILE A 658 13.89 2.00 -15.65
C ILE A 658 13.16 1.63 -14.37
N VAL A 659 12.28 2.53 -13.92
CA VAL A 659 11.29 2.29 -12.86
C VAL A 659 9.93 2.71 -13.42
N THR A 660 8.90 1.90 -13.15
CA THR A 660 7.52 2.21 -13.53
C THR A 660 6.66 2.37 -12.28
N TYR A 661 5.98 3.50 -12.16
CA TYR A 661 4.99 3.77 -11.12
C TYR A 661 3.60 3.58 -11.71
N VAL A 662 2.77 2.78 -11.06
CA VAL A 662 1.40 2.48 -11.49
C VAL A 662 0.43 3.02 -10.45
N THR A 663 -0.46 3.91 -10.86
CA THR A 663 -1.55 4.42 -10.02
C THR A 663 -2.76 3.52 -10.18
N VAL A 664 -3.20 2.90 -9.09
CA VAL A 664 -4.40 2.06 -9.00
C VAL A 664 -5.30 2.58 -7.87
N GLY A 665 -6.59 2.22 -7.86
CA GLY A 665 -7.48 2.70 -6.81
C GLY A 665 -8.95 2.53 -7.07
N THR A 666 -9.76 3.16 -6.22
CA THR A 666 -11.22 3.24 -6.34
C THR A 666 -11.74 4.65 -6.05
N THR A 667 -12.90 4.97 -6.60
CA THR A 667 -13.68 6.17 -6.23
C THR A 667 -14.88 5.71 -5.42
N HIS A 668 -14.87 6.03 -4.14
CA HIS A 668 -15.85 5.55 -3.19
C HIS A 668 -16.97 6.57 -3.03
N ILE A 669 -18.16 6.17 -3.48
CA ILE A 669 -19.43 6.82 -3.18
C ILE A 669 -20.07 5.98 -2.07
N PRO A 670 -19.93 6.36 -0.79
CA PRO A 670 -20.34 5.50 0.32
C PRO A 670 -21.83 5.23 0.29
N ARG A 671 -22.23 4.06 0.81
CA ARG A 671 -23.62 3.62 0.88
C ARG A 671 -23.98 3.21 2.30
N PRO A 672 -25.28 3.16 2.66
CA PRO A 672 -25.70 2.65 3.97
C PRO A 672 -25.15 1.25 4.29
N GLU A 673 -24.95 0.38 3.29
CA GLU A 673 -24.35 -0.95 3.48
C GLU A 673 -22.89 -0.92 3.93
N ASP A 674 -22.22 0.22 3.80
CA ASP A 674 -20.83 0.40 4.20
C ASP A 674 -20.72 0.84 5.69
N PHE A 675 -21.84 1.00 6.40
CA PHE A 675 -21.92 1.42 7.80
C PHE A 675 -22.78 0.44 8.62
N PRO A 676 -22.43 0.07 9.85
CA PRO A 676 -21.36 0.63 10.71
C PRO A 676 -19.93 0.13 10.46
N VAL A 677 -19.77 -0.96 9.73
CA VAL A 677 -18.48 -1.49 9.29
C VAL A 677 -18.64 -1.89 7.82
N MET A 678 -17.71 -1.44 6.99
CA MET A 678 -17.72 -1.60 5.56
C MET A 678 -17.31 -3.02 5.18
N PRO A 679 -18.09 -3.73 4.35
CA PRO A 679 -17.64 -4.96 3.71
C PRO A 679 -16.45 -4.69 2.78
N ALA A 680 -15.51 -5.65 2.69
CA ALA A 680 -14.28 -5.44 1.92
C ALA A 680 -14.54 -5.11 0.43
N GLU A 681 -14.12 -3.92 0.00
CA GLU A 681 -13.96 -3.55 -1.41
C GLU A 681 -12.56 -3.98 -1.89
N THR A 682 -12.39 -4.30 -3.18
CA THR A 682 -11.11 -4.85 -3.67
C THR A 682 -10.65 -4.18 -4.95
N CYS A 683 -9.39 -3.70 -4.94
CA CYS A 683 -8.66 -3.21 -6.10
C CYS A 683 -7.56 -4.21 -6.48
N ARG A 684 -7.37 -4.48 -7.77
CA ARG A 684 -6.36 -5.44 -8.24
C ARG A 684 -5.63 -4.97 -9.49
N PHE A 685 -4.35 -5.35 -9.57
CA PHE A 685 -3.66 -5.43 -10.85
C PHE A 685 -2.80 -6.68 -10.94
N MET A 686 -2.58 -7.12 -12.17
CA MET A 686 -1.85 -8.35 -12.51
C MET A 686 -0.64 -8.02 -13.37
N LEU A 687 0.49 -8.65 -13.05
CA LEU A 687 1.68 -8.71 -13.87
C LEU A 687 1.71 -10.10 -14.53
N LYS A 688 1.48 -10.15 -15.85
CA LYS A 688 1.34 -11.40 -16.58
C LYS A 688 2.50 -11.62 -17.55
N PRO A 689 3.15 -12.79 -17.58
CA PRO A 689 4.18 -13.08 -18.56
C PRO A 689 3.59 -13.05 -19.98
N VAL A 690 4.28 -12.36 -20.89
CA VAL A 690 3.94 -12.31 -22.32
C VAL A 690 5.21 -12.56 -23.12
N ASN A 691 5.18 -13.60 -23.95
CA ASN A 691 6.35 -14.10 -24.68
C ASN A 691 7.54 -14.53 -23.78
N PHE A 692 7.42 -14.44 -22.45
CA PHE A 692 8.51 -14.73 -21.52
C PHE A 692 8.89 -16.21 -21.53
N PHE A 693 7.91 -17.11 -21.37
CA PHE A 693 8.12 -18.54 -21.46
C PHE A 693 7.96 -19.06 -22.89
N ARG A 694 8.59 -20.19 -23.21
CA ARG A 694 8.49 -20.84 -24.54
C ARG A 694 7.11 -21.45 -24.82
N ARG A 695 6.38 -21.78 -23.75
CA ARG A 695 5.05 -22.34 -23.72
C ARG A 695 4.48 -22.17 -22.30
N ASN A 696 3.30 -22.70 -22.04
CA ASN A 696 2.73 -22.73 -20.69
C ASN A 696 3.76 -23.31 -19.68
N PRO A 697 4.21 -22.54 -18.66
CA PRO A 697 5.25 -22.97 -17.72
C PRO A 697 4.77 -23.99 -16.69
N THR A 698 3.48 -24.34 -16.72
CA THR A 698 2.81 -25.19 -15.71
C THR A 698 2.50 -26.61 -16.18
N LEU A 699 3.04 -27.01 -17.34
CA LEU A 699 2.78 -28.33 -17.90
C LEU A 699 3.41 -29.47 -17.09
N ASP A 700 4.28 -29.14 -16.13
CA ASP A 700 4.88 -30.08 -15.17
C ASP A 700 4.19 -30.06 -13.80
N VAL A 701 3.14 -29.26 -13.61
CA VAL A 701 2.30 -29.30 -12.41
C VAL A 701 1.44 -30.56 -12.48
N PRO A 702 1.52 -31.47 -11.49
CA PRO A 702 0.81 -32.74 -11.54
C PRO A 702 -0.71 -32.53 -11.43
N SER A 703 -1.46 -33.30 -12.21
CA SER A 703 -2.90 -33.46 -11.99
C SER A 703 -3.11 -34.37 -10.77
N THR A 704 -3.66 -33.81 -9.69
CA THR A 704 -3.94 -34.54 -8.46
C THR A 704 -5.43 -34.53 -8.13
N GLN A 705 -5.95 -35.69 -7.74
CA GLN A 705 -7.26 -35.82 -7.12
C GLN A 705 -7.07 -35.79 -5.60
N ASP A 706 -7.67 -34.81 -4.92
CA ASP A 706 -7.68 -34.79 -3.47
C ASP A 706 -8.66 -35.84 -2.93
N ALA A 707 -8.13 -36.87 -2.27
CA ALA A 707 -8.92 -37.95 -1.68
C ALA A 707 -9.82 -37.49 -0.51
N LYS A 708 -9.58 -36.30 0.05
CA LYS A 708 -10.43 -35.71 1.10
C LYS A 708 -11.67 -35.00 0.53
N SER A 709 -11.71 -34.73 -0.77
CA SER A 709 -12.89 -34.16 -1.42
C SER A 709 -14.02 -35.19 -1.51
N ILE A 710 -15.20 -34.86 -0.98
CA ILE A 710 -16.40 -35.70 -1.03
C ILE A 710 -17.58 -34.91 -1.64
N ALA A 711 -18.53 -35.60 -2.24
CA ALA A 711 -19.76 -34.95 -2.71
C ALA A 711 -20.54 -34.39 -1.51
N ALA A 712 -21.09 -33.19 -1.62
CA ALA A 712 -21.84 -32.54 -0.53
C ALA A 712 -22.99 -33.40 0.01
N ASN A 713 -23.62 -34.21 -0.87
CA ASN A 713 -24.72 -35.12 -0.52
C ASN A 713 -24.25 -36.50 -0.04
N ALA A 714 -22.94 -36.79 -0.04
CA ALA A 714 -22.36 -38.07 0.40
C ALA A 714 -21.96 -38.08 1.87
N ALA A 715 -22.21 -36.99 2.61
CA ALA A 715 -22.04 -36.97 4.07
C ALA A 715 -22.99 -38.00 4.72
N GLY A 716 -22.49 -39.22 4.97
CA GLY A 716 -23.22 -40.33 5.59
C GLY A 716 -23.49 -41.55 4.69
N VAL A 717 -23.18 -41.51 3.38
CA VAL A 717 -23.35 -42.67 2.48
C VAL A 717 -22.15 -42.78 1.53
N SER A 718 -21.54 -43.97 1.49
CA SER A 718 -20.53 -44.35 0.50
C SER A 718 -21.14 -44.31 -0.90
N VAL A 719 -20.92 -43.21 -1.63
CA VAL A 719 -21.21 -43.14 -3.06
C VAL A 719 -19.92 -43.45 -3.81
N ALA A 720 -19.92 -44.55 -4.57
CA ALA A 720 -18.80 -44.88 -5.45
C ALA A 720 -18.54 -43.69 -6.39
N ASN A 721 -17.32 -43.14 -6.35
CA ASN A 721 -16.88 -42.09 -7.26
C ASN A 721 -17.11 -42.57 -8.70
N GLY A 722 -17.98 -41.88 -9.44
CA GLY A 722 -18.24 -42.16 -10.84
C GLY A 722 -16.94 -42.14 -11.66
N ASN A 723 -16.93 -42.89 -12.78
CA ASN A 723 -15.82 -43.17 -13.71
C ASN A 723 -15.12 -41.95 -14.38
N GLY A 724 -14.98 -40.81 -13.70
CA GLY A 724 -14.32 -39.62 -14.23
C GLY A 724 -12.80 -39.80 -14.27
N SER A 725 -12.25 -40.21 -15.41
CA SER A 725 -10.81 -40.39 -15.65
C SER A 725 -10.00 -39.08 -15.70
N CYS A 726 -10.52 -37.97 -15.19
CA CYS A 726 -10.01 -36.61 -15.43
C CYS A 726 -8.71 -36.26 -14.68
N CYS A 727 -8.36 -37.02 -13.64
CA CYS A 727 -7.20 -36.79 -12.79
C CYS A 727 -6.20 -37.97 -12.78
N ARG A 728 -6.15 -38.78 -13.84
CA ARG A 728 -5.14 -39.84 -13.95
C ARG A 728 -3.81 -39.24 -14.44
N SER A 729 -2.76 -39.45 -13.64
CA SER A 729 -1.35 -39.11 -13.95
C SER A 729 -0.85 -39.85 -15.18
#